data_AF-A0A358S6Y3-F1
#
_entry.id   AF-A0A358S6Y3-F1
#
_cell.length_a   1.000
_cell.length_b   1.000
_cell.length_c   1.000
_cell.angle_alpha   90.00
_cell.angle_beta   90.00
_cell.angle_gamma   90.00
#
_symmetry.space_group_name_H-M   'P 1'
#
loop_
_entity.id
_entity.type
_entity.pdbx_description
1 polymer ?
#
loop_
_entity_poly.entity_id
_entity_poly.type
_entity_poly.pdbx_seq_one_letter_code
_entity_poly.pdbx_strand_id
1 'polypeptide(L)'
;MKIDLHCHTKKTKQGDGKARNVTPELFRKKIELADVKIVAITNHNAFDYEQYQILQSTVQDICQVWPGVEIDVIGESRYHLIVVTKPDEAFRFSGRCVSLFSDISPDLCQLSLQEVYETFKDFDAIYIPHFHDKKPAISEADKQELFRIVKDSSRVFIEPRNYRTLGVLANKDMSVLIGSDVKDWNKYESSTFAELRLPVASFMEFLLLAKRDKAVVETLLSKKSPLKVLGMPHHSVKLPLMIYPDVNIIFGQKGTGKTEILKSMYTEVLGSGKKCKKYIASERSEDFSELLNIKDMEISLEKLNTDSCESEFKELSSWTDDNPTSFSSYIYWYQTKGNSNNKSRMKITEAIHDFYRKPKMYDIHENDKKEIQSVLDKIKHIDCIEYLLEEEIKQLEYLLIKLHRSIQEKRKFDLVEKYASRLTNFTIDRIKAFADRSSDTMSRPSTSGLKEFTIKRTDLLRCVNQILGSIKVPDYNERIRLGSLEGKGEIYINCKYRMLCQEERTKNYPGFNITSLKEIVKLLEEIKKHVFDFNIATYVEQLVTLCKENKVTSIKPFVGRSKQIITSDGVEYEPSNGEKGILLLEQVLYEDADIYFLDEPELGMGNSYIDSDIRPLISNLAKQRKYVVVATHNANIAVRTLPYMSIYRTHKNGKYETYLGNPFDDQLVSIADSEDIKSWTEESMHSLEGGYEAFYERRDIYEARNN
;
A
#
# COMPACT_ATOMS: atom_id res chain seq x y z
N MET A 1 -8.82 23.31 -9.52
CA MET A 1 -8.19 24.38 -10.35
C MET A 1 -8.01 25.60 -9.48
N LYS A 2 -6.78 26.06 -9.23
CA LYS A 2 -6.55 27.22 -8.36
C LYS A 2 -6.79 28.53 -9.09
N ILE A 3 -7.42 29.47 -8.40
CA ILE A 3 -7.68 30.83 -8.88
C ILE A 3 -7.28 31.85 -7.80
N ASP A 4 -6.84 33.03 -8.23
CA ASP A 4 -6.49 34.15 -7.36
C ASP A 4 -7.10 35.45 -7.89
N LEU A 5 -8.23 35.88 -7.30
CA LEU A 5 -8.90 37.11 -7.73
C LEU A 5 -8.50 38.35 -6.90
N HIS A 6 -7.50 38.22 -6.02
CA HIS A 6 -6.98 39.33 -5.24
C HIS A 6 -5.44 39.29 -5.27
N CYS A 7 -4.86 39.92 -6.30
CA CYS A 7 -3.43 39.87 -6.56
C CYS A 7 -2.86 41.27 -6.88
N HIS A 8 -1.83 41.69 -6.14
CA HIS A 8 -1.14 42.96 -6.39
C HIS A 8 0.19 42.74 -7.11
N THR A 9 0.40 43.45 -8.20
CA THR A 9 1.59 43.37 -9.05
C THR A 9 2.46 44.62 -8.97
N LYS A 10 1.94 45.70 -8.35
CA LYS A 10 2.61 47.00 -8.29
C LYS A 10 2.36 47.69 -6.94
N LYS A 11 3.39 48.36 -6.44
CA LYS A 11 3.29 49.28 -5.30
C LYS A 11 2.61 50.57 -5.78
N THR A 12 1.38 50.84 -5.34
CA THR A 12 0.63 52.04 -5.73
C THR A 12 0.38 53.01 -4.57
N LYS A 13 0.33 52.53 -3.31
CA LYS A 13 0.20 53.36 -2.11
C LYS A 13 1.52 53.47 -1.31
N GLN A 14 1.67 54.49 -0.47
CA GLN A 14 2.85 54.68 0.38
C GLN A 14 3.05 53.50 1.35
N GLY A 15 1.96 53.01 1.94
CA GLY A 15 1.94 51.89 2.89
C GLY A 15 2.25 50.51 2.29
N ASP A 16 2.29 50.39 0.96
CA ASP A 16 2.60 49.13 0.29
C ASP A 16 4.11 48.80 0.36
N GLY A 17 4.42 47.53 0.60
CA GLY A 17 5.80 47.04 0.61
C GLY A 17 6.44 47.08 -0.78
N LYS A 18 7.75 47.36 -0.86
CA LYS A 18 8.49 47.34 -2.15
C LYS A 18 8.42 45.98 -2.86
N ALA A 19 8.26 44.90 -2.10
CA ALA A 19 8.17 43.52 -2.58
C ALA A 19 6.85 43.19 -3.33
N ARG A 20 5.88 44.12 -3.39
CA ARG A 20 4.69 44.00 -4.24
C ARG A 20 4.99 44.21 -5.73
N ASN A 21 6.06 44.93 -6.07
CA ASN A 21 6.45 45.13 -7.47
C ASN A 21 7.00 43.81 -8.04
N VAL A 22 6.32 43.28 -9.04
CA VAL A 22 6.72 42.03 -9.70
C VAL A 22 7.34 42.31 -11.06
N THR A 23 8.38 41.55 -11.41
CA THR A 23 8.87 41.50 -12.79
C THR A 23 8.12 40.42 -13.56
N PRO A 24 8.05 40.50 -14.90
CA PRO A 24 7.39 39.46 -15.70
C PRO A 24 7.94 38.04 -15.44
N GLU A 25 9.25 37.92 -15.27
CA GLU A 25 9.92 36.64 -15.02
C GLU A 25 9.56 36.06 -13.65
N LEU A 26 9.54 36.90 -12.61
CA LEU A 26 9.15 36.48 -11.27
C LEU A 26 7.67 36.10 -11.23
N PHE A 27 6.81 36.85 -11.91
CA PHE A 27 5.38 36.57 -12.02
C PHE A 27 5.14 35.19 -12.64
N ARG A 28 5.72 34.91 -13.82
CA ARG A 28 5.60 33.60 -14.48
C ARG A 28 6.05 32.46 -13.58
N LYS A 29 7.27 32.58 -13.03
CA LYS A 29 7.86 31.55 -12.17
C LYS A 29 6.95 31.23 -10.98
N LYS A 30 6.35 32.24 -10.36
CA LYS A 30 5.55 32.07 -9.16
C LYS A 30 4.14 31.53 -9.46
N ILE A 31 3.53 31.96 -10.56
CA ILE A 31 2.26 31.40 -11.04
C ILE A 31 2.41 29.91 -11.36
N GLU A 32 3.52 29.54 -12.02
CA GLU A 32 3.83 28.14 -12.34
C GLU A 32 4.05 27.29 -11.09
N LEU A 33 4.86 27.76 -10.13
CA LEU A 33 5.10 27.07 -8.85
C LEU A 33 3.83 26.93 -8.01
N ALA A 34 2.95 27.92 -8.04
CA ALA A 34 1.69 27.90 -7.30
C ALA A 34 0.61 27.03 -7.98
N ASP A 35 0.78 26.71 -9.27
CA ASP A 35 -0.22 26.08 -10.15
C ASP A 35 -1.55 26.86 -10.23
N VAL A 36 -1.46 28.19 -10.27
CA VAL A 36 -2.62 29.09 -10.41
C VAL A 36 -3.01 29.19 -11.89
N LYS A 37 -4.25 28.86 -12.22
CA LYS A 37 -4.74 28.84 -13.62
C LYS A 37 -5.49 30.10 -14.02
N ILE A 38 -5.96 30.88 -13.05
CA ILE A 38 -6.64 32.17 -13.27
C ILE A 38 -6.17 33.15 -12.20
N VAL A 39 -5.72 34.33 -12.61
CA VAL A 39 -5.31 35.41 -11.73
C VAL A 39 -5.95 36.72 -12.15
N ALA A 40 -6.49 37.50 -11.21
CA ALA A 40 -6.92 38.87 -11.47
C ALA A 40 -5.88 39.86 -10.94
N ILE A 41 -5.43 40.80 -11.77
CA ILE A 41 -4.55 41.88 -11.32
C ILE A 41 -5.41 42.97 -10.71
N THR A 42 -5.30 43.18 -9.40
CA THR A 42 -6.18 44.05 -8.60
C THR A 42 -5.35 45.00 -7.73
N ASN A 43 -4.52 45.83 -8.35
CA ASN A 43 -3.72 46.82 -7.62
C ASN A 43 -4.63 47.85 -6.91
N HIS A 44 -4.15 48.43 -5.81
CA HIS A 44 -4.92 49.42 -5.06
C HIS A 44 -5.12 50.70 -5.90
N ASN A 45 -6.38 51.12 -6.06
CA ASN A 45 -6.82 52.38 -6.68
C ASN A 45 -6.14 52.71 -8.02
N ALA A 46 -5.70 51.69 -8.76
CA ALA A 46 -5.03 51.87 -10.04
C ALA A 46 -5.09 50.58 -10.86
N PHE A 47 -5.24 50.72 -12.17
CA PHE A 47 -5.08 49.64 -13.13
C PHE A 47 -4.07 50.06 -14.19
N ASP A 48 -2.89 49.43 -14.17
CA ASP A 48 -1.80 49.69 -15.11
C ASP A 48 -1.95 48.77 -16.32
N TYR A 49 -2.53 49.31 -17.40
CA TYR A 49 -2.83 48.54 -18.60
C TYR A 49 -1.58 48.02 -19.31
N GLU A 50 -0.50 48.79 -19.35
CA GLU A 50 0.77 48.37 -19.97
C GLU A 50 1.37 47.20 -19.18
N GLN A 51 1.42 47.29 -17.84
CA GLN A 51 1.87 46.18 -17.00
C GLN A 51 0.97 44.96 -17.17
N TYR A 52 -0.35 45.15 -17.21
CA TYR A 52 -1.31 44.06 -17.43
C TYR A 52 -1.03 43.31 -18.73
N GLN A 53 -0.83 44.00 -19.85
CA GLN A 53 -0.54 43.37 -21.14
C GLN A 53 0.78 42.59 -21.13
N ILE A 54 1.82 43.13 -20.49
CA ILE A 54 3.10 42.45 -20.34
C ILE A 54 2.93 41.16 -19.52
N LEU A 55 2.25 41.24 -18.38
CA LEU A 55 2.04 40.07 -17.51
C LEU A 55 1.13 39.03 -18.16
N GLN A 56 0.05 39.45 -18.84
CA GLN A 56 -0.86 38.57 -19.57
C GLN A 56 -0.11 37.79 -20.66
N SER A 57 0.63 38.48 -21.53
CA SER A 57 1.40 37.84 -22.60
C SER A 57 2.48 36.90 -22.06
N THR A 58 3.05 37.22 -20.90
CA THR A 58 4.10 36.43 -20.24
C THR A 58 3.59 35.08 -19.72
N VAL A 59 2.30 34.92 -19.42
CA VAL A 59 1.73 33.67 -18.84
C VAL A 59 0.61 33.04 -19.66
N GLN A 60 0.35 33.53 -20.87
CA GLN A 60 -0.80 33.15 -21.70
C GLN A 60 -0.96 31.63 -21.95
N ASP A 61 0.14 30.87 -21.90
CA ASP A 61 0.18 29.42 -22.11
C ASP A 61 -0.12 28.62 -20.83
N ILE A 62 -0.02 29.24 -19.65
CA ILE A 62 -0.16 28.57 -18.35
C ILE A 62 -1.29 29.10 -17.47
N CYS A 63 -1.71 30.36 -17.66
CA CYS A 63 -2.64 31.06 -16.76
C CYS A 63 -3.45 32.15 -17.50
N GLN A 64 -4.72 32.30 -17.15
CA GLN A 64 -5.54 33.43 -17.60
C GLN A 64 -5.35 34.63 -16.67
N VAL A 65 -5.15 35.81 -17.25
CA VAL A 65 -5.01 37.07 -16.49
C VAL A 65 -6.23 37.94 -16.71
N TRP A 66 -6.99 38.17 -15.64
CA TRP A 66 -8.23 38.97 -15.67
C TRP A 66 -7.95 40.41 -15.19
N PRO A 67 -8.53 41.43 -15.87
CA PRO A 67 -8.41 42.82 -15.44
C PRO A 67 -9.24 43.08 -14.18
N GLY A 68 -8.66 43.80 -13.22
CA GLY A 68 -9.38 44.21 -12.03
C GLY A 68 -8.72 45.37 -11.29
N VAL A 69 -9.31 45.76 -10.18
CA VAL A 69 -8.81 46.82 -9.30
C VAL A 69 -9.35 46.59 -7.89
N GLU A 70 -8.54 46.89 -6.88
CA GLU A 70 -9.02 46.98 -5.49
C GLU A 70 -9.24 48.45 -5.13
N ILE A 71 -10.46 48.80 -4.73
CA ILE A 71 -10.90 50.18 -4.53
C ILE A 71 -11.17 50.45 -3.05
N ASP A 72 -10.68 51.58 -2.56
CA ASP A 72 -11.05 52.10 -1.24
C ASP A 72 -12.44 52.75 -1.30
N VAL A 73 -13.41 52.11 -0.66
CA VAL A 73 -14.80 52.57 -0.64
C VAL A 73 -15.15 53.14 0.74
N ILE A 74 -15.90 54.24 0.74
CA ILE A 74 -16.49 54.86 1.93
C ILE A 74 -18.02 54.73 1.88
N GLY A 75 -18.57 53.95 2.81
CA GLY A 75 -20.00 53.81 3.06
C GLY A 75 -20.32 54.15 4.52
N GLU A 76 -21.11 53.31 5.19
CA GLU A 76 -21.21 53.33 6.66
C GLU A 76 -19.86 53.01 7.30
N SER A 77 -19.11 52.06 6.72
CA SER A 77 -17.72 51.80 7.05
C SER A 77 -16.79 52.10 5.88
N ARG A 78 -15.50 52.30 6.18
CA ARG A 78 -14.46 52.20 5.16
C ARG A 78 -14.16 50.72 4.91
N TYR A 79 -14.12 50.31 3.65
CA TYR A 79 -13.79 48.95 3.24
C TYR A 79 -13.08 48.91 1.90
N HIS A 80 -12.44 47.79 1.57
CA HIS A 80 -11.92 47.57 0.24
C HIS A 80 -12.89 46.72 -0.58
N LEU A 81 -13.06 47.10 -1.83
CA LEU A 81 -13.91 46.42 -2.81
C LEU A 81 -13.09 46.08 -4.04
N ILE A 82 -12.98 44.79 -4.33
CA ILE A 82 -12.33 44.32 -5.54
C ILE A 82 -13.37 44.25 -6.66
N VAL A 83 -13.01 44.78 -7.83
CA VAL A 83 -13.81 44.71 -9.04
C VAL A 83 -13.00 44.01 -10.12
N VAL A 84 -13.51 42.90 -10.67
CA VAL A 84 -12.85 42.11 -11.72
C VAL A 84 -13.78 41.95 -12.91
N THR A 85 -13.27 42.07 -14.13
CA THR A 85 -14.05 41.85 -15.36
C THR A 85 -13.36 40.92 -16.35
N LYS A 86 -14.00 40.68 -17.49
CA LYS A 86 -13.53 39.78 -18.54
C LYS A 86 -12.34 40.37 -19.33
N PRO A 87 -11.35 39.54 -19.74
CA PRO A 87 -10.12 40.01 -20.40
C PRO A 87 -10.30 40.84 -21.68
N ASP A 88 -11.33 40.56 -22.46
CA ASP A 88 -11.68 41.27 -23.70
C ASP A 88 -12.03 42.75 -23.47
N GLU A 89 -12.43 43.12 -22.25
CA GLU A 89 -12.78 44.50 -21.90
C GLU A 89 -11.62 45.28 -21.26
N ALA A 90 -10.43 44.69 -21.13
CA ALA A 90 -9.32 45.27 -20.35
C ALA A 90 -8.96 46.71 -20.76
N PHE A 91 -9.00 47.03 -22.07
CA PHE A 91 -8.75 48.39 -22.57
C PHE A 91 -9.84 49.39 -22.14
N ARG A 92 -11.11 49.02 -22.33
CA ARG A 92 -12.27 49.85 -21.92
C ARG A 92 -12.31 50.01 -20.40
N PHE A 93 -12.01 48.95 -19.67
CA PHE A 93 -11.88 48.93 -18.21
C PHE A 93 -10.79 49.91 -17.75
N SER A 94 -9.61 49.90 -18.40
CA SER A 94 -8.55 50.88 -18.13
C SER A 94 -9.03 52.32 -18.32
N GLY A 95 -9.76 52.62 -19.39
CA GLY A 95 -10.31 53.96 -19.62
C GLY A 95 -11.25 54.42 -18.50
N ARG A 96 -12.06 53.49 -17.95
CA ARG A 96 -12.92 53.75 -16.80
C ARG A 96 -12.12 53.95 -15.51
N CYS A 97 -11.11 53.13 -15.24
CA CYS A 97 -10.23 53.32 -14.09
C CYS A 97 -9.49 54.65 -14.14
N VAL A 98 -8.95 55.05 -15.30
CA VAL A 98 -8.30 56.36 -15.47
C VAL A 98 -9.28 57.50 -15.18
N SER A 99 -10.53 57.39 -15.65
CA SER A 99 -11.56 58.40 -15.37
C SER A 99 -11.92 58.45 -13.88
N LEU A 100 -12.07 57.27 -13.25
CA LEU A 100 -12.48 57.12 -11.85
C LEU A 100 -11.43 57.64 -10.86
N PHE A 101 -10.15 57.49 -11.18
CA PHE A 101 -9.03 57.91 -10.34
C PHE A 101 -8.36 59.20 -10.83
N SER A 102 -8.90 59.86 -11.85
CA SER A 102 -8.36 61.12 -12.37
C SER A 102 -8.31 62.16 -11.25
N ASP A 103 -7.18 62.85 -11.11
CA ASP A 103 -6.92 63.89 -10.10
C ASP A 103 -6.96 63.44 -8.62
N ILE A 104 -7.05 62.14 -8.34
CA ILE A 104 -7.06 61.57 -6.99
C ILE A 104 -5.77 60.77 -6.76
N SER A 105 -4.98 61.17 -5.76
CA SER A 105 -3.84 60.36 -5.33
C SER A 105 -4.31 58.98 -4.83
N PRO A 106 -3.67 57.86 -5.22
CA PRO A 106 -4.03 56.52 -4.75
C PRO A 106 -4.12 56.39 -3.22
N ASP A 107 -3.35 57.18 -2.46
CA ASP A 107 -3.36 57.21 -0.99
C ASP A 107 -4.56 57.98 -0.39
N LEU A 108 -5.17 58.90 -1.14
CA LEU A 108 -6.28 59.76 -0.71
C LEU A 108 -7.64 59.35 -1.29
N CYS A 109 -7.65 58.36 -2.18
CA CYS A 109 -8.85 57.89 -2.85
C CYS A 109 -9.86 57.29 -1.86
N GLN A 110 -11.06 57.86 -1.82
CA GLN A 110 -12.24 57.34 -1.12
C GLN A 110 -13.44 57.57 -2.02
N LEU A 111 -13.99 56.50 -2.57
CA LEU A 111 -15.14 56.56 -3.49
C LEU A 111 -16.39 56.00 -2.79
N SER A 112 -17.56 56.51 -3.13
CA SER A 112 -18.82 55.89 -2.68
C SER A 112 -19.11 54.62 -3.48
N LEU A 113 -19.87 53.70 -2.87
CA LEU A 113 -20.29 52.46 -3.53
C LEU A 113 -21.08 52.73 -4.84
N GLN A 114 -21.90 53.78 -4.86
CA GLN A 114 -22.68 54.16 -6.04
C GLN A 114 -21.78 54.61 -7.20
N GLU A 115 -20.76 55.43 -6.92
CA GLU A 115 -19.81 55.88 -7.95
C GLU A 115 -19.05 54.70 -8.57
N VAL A 116 -18.61 53.75 -7.73
CA VAL A 116 -17.94 52.53 -8.20
C VAL A 116 -18.89 51.71 -9.07
N TYR A 117 -20.11 51.45 -8.62
CA TYR A 117 -21.08 50.67 -9.39
C TYR A 117 -21.44 51.35 -10.72
N GLU A 118 -21.76 52.65 -10.73
CA GLU A 118 -22.11 53.39 -11.95
C GLU A 118 -20.97 53.37 -12.99
N THR A 119 -19.71 53.33 -12.53
CA THR A 119 -18.54 53.25 -13.39
C THR A 119 -18.41 51.88 -14.08
N PHE A 120 -18.76 50.80 -13.36
CA PHE A 120 -18.54 49.42 -13.81
C PHE A 120 -19.81 48.64 -14.16
N LYS A 121 -21.01 49.23 -14.05
CA LYS A 121 -22.30 48.55 -14.32
C LYS A 121 -22.45 48.00 -15.73
N ASP A 122 -21.81 48.65 -16.71
CA ASP A 122 -21.86 48.26 -18.13
C ASP A 122 -20.93 47.08 -18.44
N PHE A 123 -20.15 46.62 -17.45
CA PHE A 123 -19.32 45.44 -17.55
C PHE A 123 -19.99 44.28 -16.84
N ASP A 124 -19.65 43.06 -17.25
CA ASP A 124 -19.94 41.83 -16.50
C ASP A 124 -19.03 41.70 -15.27
N ALA A 125 -18.81 42.79 -14.54
CA ALA A 125 -17.90 42.85 -13.41
C ALA A 125 -18.40 42.03 -12.21
N ILE A 126 -17.47 41.42 -11.50
CA ILE A 126 -17.64 40.74 -10.22
C ILE A 126 -17.16 41.67 -9.12
N TYR A 127 -17.89 41.71 -8.01
CA TYR A 127 -17.63 42.56 -6.84
C TYR A 127 -17.26 41.68 -5.65
N ILE A 128 -16.10 41.93 -5.05
CA ILE A 128 -15.57 41.12 -3.94
C ILE A 128 -15.12 42.06 -2.80
N PRO A 129 -16.02 42.46 -1.88
CA PRO A 129 -15.61 43.18 -0.68
C PRO A 129 -14.85 42.30 0.32
N HIS A 130 -13.88 42.92 0.99
CA HIS A 130 -13.35 42.41 2.26
C HIS A 130 -14.47 42.26 3.29
N PHE A 131 -14.55 41.10 3.95
CA PHE A 131 -15.63 40.80 4.89
C PHE A 131 -15.11 40.25 6.23
N HIS A 132 -15.87 40.55 7.29
CA HIS A 132 -15.67 40.03 8.64
C HIS A 132 -14.25 40.26 9.21
N ASP A 133 -13.40 39.23 9.15
CA ASP A 133 -12.04 39.17 9.74
C ASP A 133 -10.96 39.78 8.83
N LYS A 134 -11.29 40.07 7.57
CA LYS A 134 -10.41 40.77 6.64
C LYS A 134 -10.72 42.27 6.66
N LYS A 135 -9.83 43.06 7.26
CA LYS A 135 -9.99 44.53 7.39
C LYS A 135 -9.23 45.28 6.30
N PRO A 136 -9.71 46.45 5.85
CA PRO A 136 -10.97 47.09 6.25
C PRO A 136 -12.19 46.40 5.60
N ALA A 137 -13.19 46.04 6.41
CA ALA A 137 -14.31 45.16 6.01
C ALA A 137 -15.61 45.94 5.77
N ILE A 138 -16.39 45.49 4.80
CA ILE A 138 -17.74 46.02 4.52
C ILE A 138 -18.68 45.78 5.71
N SER A 139 -19.55 46.76 6.01
CA SER A 139 -20.62 46.60 7.00
C SER A 139 -21.75 45.72 6.44
N GLU A 140 -22.62 45.19 7.30
CA GLU A 140 -23.76 44.40 6.80
C GLU A 140 -24.76 45.26 6.02
N ALA A 141 -24.91 46.55 6.38
CA ALA A 141 -25.77 47.49 5.66
C ALA A 141 -25.21 47.82 4.27
N ASP A 142 -23.91 48.13 4.17
CA ASP A 142 -23.24 48.40 2.89
C ASP A 142 -23.23 47.16 1.98
N LYS A 143 -23.13 45.96 2.57
CA LYS A 143 -23.24 44.69 1.84
C LYS A 143 -24.64 44.50 1.26
N GLN A 144 -25.69 44.70 2.07
CA GLN A 144 -27.07 44.63 1.58
C GLN A 144 -27.31 45.64 0.44
N GLU A 145 -26.73 46.83 0.55
CA GLU A 145 -26.78 47.83 -0.51
C GLU A 145 -26.07 47.35 -1.80
N LEU A 146 -24.88 46.76 -1.69
CA LEU A 146 -24.16 46.18 -2.83
C LEU A 146 -25.01 45.11 -3.54
N PHE A 147 -25.63 44.20 -2.79
CA PHE A 147 -26.54 43.21 -3.37
C PHE A 147 -27.74 43.87 -4.05
N ARG A 148 -28.30 44.94 -3.46
CA ARG A 148 -29.45 45.67 -3.99
C ARG A 148 -29.14 46.40 -5.31
N ILE A 149 -27.98 47.05 -5.41
CA ILE A 149 -27.60 47.81 -6.62
C ILE A 149 -27.15 46.92 -7.76
N VAL A 150 -26.42 45.82 -7.47
CA VAL A 150 -25.93 44.87 -8.49
C VAL A 150 -27.06 44.02 -9.05
N LYS A 151 -28.09 43.72 -8.24
CA LYS A 151 -29.30 42.93 -8.61
C LYS A 151 -29.05 41.50 -9.09
N ASP A 152 -27.79 41.05 -9.11
CA ASP A 152 -27.36 39.71 -9.49
C ASP A 152 -26.38 39.19 -8.43
N SER A 153 -26.87 38.32 -7.54
CA SER A 153 -26.11 37.79 -6.41
C SER A 153 -24.93 36.91 -6.85
N SER A 154 -24.96 36.34 -8.05
CA SER A 154 -23.85 35.53 -8.60
C SER A 154 -22.60 36.37 -8.93
N ARG A 155 -22.75 37.70 -8.99
CA ARG A 155 -21.68 38.66 -9.26
C ARG A 155 -21.11 39.27 -7.98
N VAL A 156 -21.62 38.92 -6.80
CA VAL A 156 -21.16 39.44 -5.52
C VAL A 156 -20.62 38.29 -4.68
N PHE A 157 -19.32 38.34 -4.39
CA PHE A 157 -18.64 37.40 -3.51
C PHE A 157 -18.13 38.14 -2.28
N ILE A 158 -17.84 37.43 -1.19
CA ILE A 158 -17.22 38.02 0.00
C ILE A 158 -15.86 37.37 0.27
N GLU A 159 -14.90 38.18 0.70
CA GLU A 159 -13.55 37.69 0.98
C GLU A 159 -13.21 37.74 2.48
N PRO A 160 -13.18 36.59 3.17
CA PRO A 160 -12.66 36.47 4.52
C PRO A 160 -11.13 36.32 4.54
N ARG A 161 -10.52 36.37 5.74
CA ARG A 161 -9.06 36.29 5.89
C ARG A 161 -8.50 34.87 5.75
N ASN A 162 -9.21 33.86 6.26
CA ASN A 162 -8.69 32.49 6.43
C ASN A 162 -9.72 31.41 6.03
N TYR A 163 -9.26 30.21 5.68
CA TYR A 163 -10.12 29.06 5.32
C TYR A 163 -11.16 28.66 6.38
N ARG A 164 -10.83 28.81 7.67
CA ARG A 164 -11.78 28.50 8.75
C ARG A 164 -13.04 29.38 8.66
N THR A 165 -12.84 30.68 8.48
CA THR A 165 -13.93 31.65 8.31
C THR A 165 -14.66 31.40 6.98
N LEU A 166 -13.91 31.10 5.90
CA LEU A 166 -14.48 30.74 4.61
C LEU A 166 -15.45 29.56 4.72
N GLY A 167 -15.06 28.46 5.37
CA GLY A 167 -15.93 27.29 5.55
C GLY A 167 -17.20 27.59 6.33
N VAL A 168 -17.11 28.43 7.37
CA VAL A 168 -18.29 28.86 8.15
C VAL A 168 -19.23 29.73 7.32
N LEU A 169 -18.69 30.66 6.52
CA LEU A 169 -19.50 31.56 5.69
C LEU A 169 -20.13 30.82 4.51
N ALA A 170 -19.43 29.88 3.89
CA ALA A 170 -19.96 29.01 2.84
C ALA A 170 -21.19 28.22 3.33
N ASN A 171 -21.17 27.75 4.58
CA ASN A 171 -22.30 27.03 5.19
C ASN A 171 -23.53 27.92 5.46
N LYS A 172 -23.41 29.26 5.32
CA LYS A 172 -24.52 30.21 5.43
C LYS A 172 -25.00 30.68 4.04
N ASP A 173 -24.79 29.86 3.02
CA ASP A 173 -25.13 30.13 1.62
C ASP A 173 -24.56 31.45 1.05
N MET A 174 -23.41 31.88 1.57
CA MET A 174 -22.71 33.05 1.04
C MET A 174 -21.66 32.64 0.00
N SER A 175 -21.69 33.29 -1.16
CA SER A 175 -20.66 33.18 -2.18
C SER A 175 -19.33 33.73 -1.65
N VAL A 176 -18.39 32.85 -1.33
CA VAL A 176 -17.12 33.20 -0.68
C VAL A 176 -15.93 32.88 -1.57
N LEU A 177 -14.93 33.75 -1.58
CA LEU A 177 -13.66 33.54 -2.27
C LEU A 177 -12.51 33.96 -1.36
N ILE A 178 -11.32 33.41 -1.61
CA ILE A 178 -10.08 33.84 -0.95
C ILE A 178 -9.03 34.09 -2.02
N GLY A 179 -8.39 35.25 -1.97
CA GLY A 179 -7.25 35.56 -2.81
C GLY A 179 -6.00 35.83 -2.00
N SER A 180 -4.88 36.00 -2.70
CA SER A 180 -3.56 36.01 -2.08
C SER A 180 -3.28 37.27 -1.27
N ASP A 181 -3.83 38.44 -1.64
CA ASP A 181 -3.38 39.77 -1.19
C ASP A 181 -1.84 39.79 -1.09
N VAL A 182 -1.17 39.38 -2.18
CA VAL A 182 0.28 39.15 -2.17
C VAL A 182 1.03 40.43 -1.80
N LYS A 183 1.84 40.34 -0.74
CA LYS A 183 2.69 41.44 -0.24
C LYS A 183 4.15 41.29 -0.63
N ASP A 184 4.57 40.05 -0.92
CA ASP A 184 5.92 39.67 -1.32
C ASP A 184 5.85 38.52 -2.32
N TRP A 185 6.17 38.82 -3.59
CA TRP A 185 6.14 37.84 -4.67
C TRP A 185 7.13 36.69 -4.48
N ASN A 186 8.16 36.84 -3.64
CA ASN A 186 9.08 35.74 -3.34
C ASN A 186 8.43 34.62 -2.53
N LYS A 187 7.22 34.83 -2.00
CA LYS A 187 6.47 33.85 -1.19
C LYS A 187 5.10 33.51 -1.78
N TYR A 188 4.80 33.95 -3.00
CA TYR A 188 3.48 33.79 -3.60
C TYR A 188 2.99 32.33 -3.64
N GLU A 189 3.87 31.36 -3.92
CA GLU A 189 3.54 29.94 -3.96
C GLU A 189 3.08 29.37 -2.61
N SER A 190 3.40 30.06 -1.51
CA SER A 190 2.97 29.70 -0.15
C SER A 190 1.68 30.39 0.28
N SER A 191 1.10 31.23 -0.59
CA SER A 191 -0.17 31.91 -0.34
C SER A 191 -1.36 30.95 -0.35
N THR A 192 -2.47 31.46 0.16
CA THR A 192 -3.76 30.77 0.14
C THR A 192 -4.53 31.13 -1.13
N PHE A 193 -5.12 30.14 -1.80
CA PHE A 193 -5.85 30.31 -3.06
C PHE A 193 -7.23 29.66 -3.01
N ALA A 194 -8.18 30.22 -3.75
CA ALA A 194 -9.45 29.54 -4.00
C ALA A 194 -9.24 28.37 -4.97
N GLU A 195 -9.94 27.25 -4.75
CA GLU A 195 -9.87 26.09 -5.63
C GLU A 195 -11.26 25.77 -6.21
N LEU A 196 -11.40 25.91 -7.52
CA LEU A 196 -12.59 25.50 -8.26
C LEU A 196 -12.56 23.99 -8.49
N ARG A 197 -13.63 23.31 -8.05
CA ARG A 197 -13.83 21.87 -8.30
C ARG A 197 -14.14 21.61 -9.78
N LEU A 198 -15.01 22.40 -10.40
CA LEU A 198 -15.24 22.38 -11.84
C LEU A 198 -14.32 23.40 -12.51
N PRO A 199 -13.31 22.96 -13.30
CA PRO A 199 -12.42 23.89 -13.99
C PRO A 199 -13.18 24.65 -15.08
N VAL A 200 -12.95 25.97 -15.16
CA VAL A 200 -13.56 26.85 -16.16
C VAL A 200 -12.50 27.32 -17.16
N ALA A 201 -12.91 27.50 -18.41
CA ALA A 201 -12.06 27.93 -19.51
C ALA A 201 -12.19 29.43 -19.82
N SER A 202 -13.20 30.13 -19.28
CA SER A 202 -13.38 31.56 -19.50
C SER A 202 -14.06 32.24 -18.32
N PHE A 203 -14.00 33.58 -18.31
CA PHE A 203 -14.72 34.41 -17.35
C PHE A 203 -16.25 34.20 -17.41
N MET A 204 -16.82 33.98 -18.60
CA MET A 204 -18.26 33.72 -18.72
C MET A 204 -18.66 32.34 -18.18
N GLU A 205 -17.85 31.31 -18.41
CA GLU A 205 -18.08 30.00 -17.78
C GLU A 205 -18.02 30.12 -16.24
N PHE A 206 -17.15 30.97 -15.68
CA PHE A 206 -17.10 31.26 -14.24
C PHE A 206 -18.39 31.91 -13.73
N LEU A 207 -18.90 32.94 -14.42
CA LEU A 207 -20.15 33.60 -14.03
C LEU A 207 -21.35 32.66 -14.10
N LEU A 208 -21.46 31.88 -15.18
CA LEU A 208 -22.55 30.92 -15.35
C LEU A 208 -22.49 29.79 -14.31
N LEU A 209 -21.28 29.35 -13.94
CA LEU A 209 -21.09 28.42 -12.83
C LEU A 209 -21.51 29.04 -11.49
N ALA A 210 -21.19 30.31 -11.24
CA ALA A 210 -21.64 31.03 -10.05
C ALA A 210 -23.17 31.22 -10.01
N LYS A 211 -23.81 31.29 -11.18
CA LYS A 211 -25.29 31.30 -11.34
C LYS A 211 -25.93 29.91 -11.19
N ARG A 212 -25.13 28.84 -11.05
CA ARG A 212 -25.60 27.45 -11.07
C ARG A 212 -26.34 27.11 -12.38
N ASP A 213 -25.88 27.66 -13.51
CA ASP A 213 -26.47 27.38 -14.82
C ASP A 213 -26.29 25.91 -15.22
N LYS A 214 -27.41 25.20 -15.40
CA LYS A 214 -27.43 23.77 -15.70
C LYS A 214 -26.65 23.40 -16.95
N ALA A 215 -26.83 24.14 -18.04
CA ALA A 215 -26.22 23.81 -19.33
C ALA A 215 -24.69 23.92 -19.26
N VAL A 216 -24.17 24.92 -18.54
CA VAL A 216 -22.73 25.05 -18.28
C VAL A 216 -22.22 23.94 -17.37
N VAL A 217 -22.91 23.62 -16.28
CA VAL A 217 -22.50 22.51 -15.38
C VAL A 217 -22.42 21.18 -16.16
N GLU A 218 -23.44 20.85 -16.94
CA GLU A 218 -23.45 19.64 -17.78
C GLU A 218 -22.34 19.65 -18.85
N THR A 219 -22.07 20.81 -19.45
CA THR A 219 -20.97 20.97 -20.42
C THR A 219 -19.61 20.78 -19.75
N LEU A 220 -19.41 21.29 -18.54
CA LEU A 220 -18.15 21.14 -17.80
C LEU A 220 -17.94 19.70 -17.30
N LEU A 221 -19.00 19.04 -16.87
CA LEU A 221 -18.97 17.62 -16.48
C LEU A 221 -18.73 16.70 -17.68
N SER A 222 -19.36 16.96 -18.83
CA SER A 222 -19.19 16.14 -20.05
C SER A 222 -17.78 16.23 -20.67
N LYS A 223 -17.03 17.33 -20.41
CA LYS A 223 -15.59 17.41 -20.74
C LYS A 223 -14.76 16.36 -19.97
N LYS A 224 -15.28 15.77 -18.89
CA LYS A 224 -14.66 14.66 -18.15
C LYS A 224 -15.12 13.35 -18.78
N SER A 225 -14.21 12.39 -18.98
CA SER A 225 -14.54 11.06 -19.56
C SER A 225 -15.52 10.29 -18.67
N PRO A 226 -16.85 10.32 -18.93
CA PRO A 226 -17.81 9.67 -18.07
C PRO A 226 -17.82 8.17 -18.37
N LEU A 227 -18.02 7.36 -17.34
CA LEU A 227 -18.20 5.92 -17.47
C LEU A 227 -19.68 5.59 -17.33
N LYS A 228 -20.25 5.00 -18.38
CA LYS A 228 -21.60 4.44 -18.34
C LYS A 228 -21.54 3.08 -17.66
N VAL A 229 -22.40 2.89 -16.66
CA VAL A 229 -22.50 1.68 -15.86
C VAL A 229 -23.97 1.38 -15.57
N LEU A 230 -24.28 0.12 -15.37
CA LEU A 230 -25.60 -0.40 -15.07
C LEU A 230 -25.70 -0.74 -13.59
N GLY A 231 -26.44 0.09 -12.85
CA GLY A 231 -26.80 -0.17 -11.46
C GLY A 231 -28.03 -1.08 -11.37
N MET A 232 -27.97 -2.08 -10.50
CA MET A 232 -29.08 -2.99 -10.24
C MET A 232 -29.38 -3.02 -8.73
N PRO A 233 -30.36 -2.22 -8.25
CA PRO A 233 -30.78 -2.29 -6.85
C PRO A 233 -31.49 -3.60 -6.50
N HIS A 234 -31.98 -4.29 -7.52
CA HIS A 234 -32.61 -5.60 -7.47
C HIS A 234 -32.42 -6.26 -8.85
N HIS A 235 -32.38 -7.60 -8.92
CA HIS A 235 -32.07 -8.33 -10.16
C HIS A 235 -33.00 -8.01 -11.35
N SER A 236 -34.24 -7.56 -11.08
CA SER A 236 -35.23 -7.19 -12.10
C SER A 236 -35.17 -5.73 -12.54
N VAL A 237 -34.43 -4.86 -11.84
CA VAL A 237 -34.38 -3.42 -12.10
C VAL A 237 -33.01 -3.05 -12.64
N LYS A 238 -33.00 -2.39 -13.81
CA LYS A 238 -31.78 -1.97 -14.50
C LYS A 238 -31.77 -0.45 -14.60
N LEU A 239 -30.79 0.19 -13.97
CA LEU A 239 -30.63 1.64 -13.94
C LEU A 239 -29.41 2.02 -14.78
N PRO A 240 -29.58 2.70 -15.93
CA PRO A 240 -28.45 3.26 -16.64
C PRO A 240 -27.91 4.45 -15.85
N LEU A 241 -26.67 4.34 -15.38
CA LEU A 241 -26.00 5.35 -14.55
C LEU A 241 -24.76 5.87 -15.29
N MET A 242 -24.38 7.10 -14.96
CA MET A 242 -23.11 7.69 -15.39
C MET A 242 -22.30 8.09 -14.18
N ILE A 243 -21.04 7.68 -14.13
CA ILE A 243 -20.10 8.10 -13.10
C ILE A 243 -18.91 8.84 -13.71
N TYR A 244 -18.35 9.77 -12.97
CA TYR A 244 -17.24 10.62 -13.40
C TYR A 244 -15.94 10.27 -12.68
N PRO A 245 -14.77 10.62 -13.25
CA PRO A 245 -13.45 10.42 -12.64
C PRO A 245 -13.21 11.42 -11.49
N ASP A 246 -14.08 11.37 -10.49
CA ASP A 246 -14.08 12.10 -9.22
C ASP A 246 -14.96 11.29 -8.23
N VAL A 247 -15.41 11.90 -7.12
CA VAL A 247 -16.35 11.30 -6.18
C VAL A 247 -17.76 11.28 -6.77
N ASN A 248 -18.41 10.13 -6.66
CA ASN A 248 -19.79 9.88 -7.03
C ASN A 248 -20.50 9.27 -5.81
N ILE A 249 -21.63 9.85 -5.40
CA ILE A 249 -22.31 9.47 -4.16
C ILE A 249 -23.62 8.76 -4.47
N ILE A 250 -23.88 7.66 -3.77
CA ILE A 250 -25.18 7.00 -3.72
C ILE A 250 -25.75 7.23 -2.32
N PHE A 251 -26.89 7.91 -2.23
CA PHE A 251 -27.52 8.23 -0.95
C PHE A 251 -29.04 8.12 -1.02
N GLY A 252 -29.68 8.21 0.14
CA GLY A 252 -31.13 8.10 0.29
C GLY A 252 -31.54 7.09 1.36
N GLN A 253 -32.84 6.84 1.49
CA GLN A 253 -33.42 6.11 2.62
C GLN A 253 -32.86 4.68 2.79
N LYS A 254 -32.96 4.11 4.00
CA LYS A 254 -32.56 2.72 4.26
C LYS A 254 -33.45 1.75 3.46
N GLY A 255 -32.88 0.64 3.00
CA GLY A 255 -33.62 -0.38 2.24
C GLY A 255 -33.87 -0.07 0.76
N THR A 256 -33.32 1.02 0.22
CA THR A 256 -33.48 1.39 -1.20
C THR A 256 -32.47 0.71 -2.15
N GLY A 257 -31.72 -0.30 -1.71
CA GLY A 257 -30.82 -1.07 -2.59
C GLY A 257 -29.52 -0.37 -3.00
N LYS A 258 -29.00 0.57 -2.19
CA LYS A 258 -27.75 1.32 -2.47
C LYS A 258 -26.54 0.40 -2.61
N THR A 259 -26.36 -0.51 -1.64
CA THR A 259 -25.26 -1.50 -1.64
C THR A 259 -25.32 -2.41 -2.87
N GLU A 260 -26.51 -2.83 -3.29
CA GLU A 260 -26.70 -3.67 -4.48
C GLU A 260 -26.36 -2.94 -5.78
N ILE A 261 -26.68 -1.63 -5.87
CA ILE A 261 -26.23 -0.78 -6.97
C ILE A 261 -24.69 -0.73 -7.02
N LEU A 262 -24.05 -0.51 -5.88
CA LEU A 262 -22.60 -0.46 -5.78
C LEU A 262 -21.96 -1.81 -6.17
N LYS A 263 -22.50 -2.93 -5.71
CA LYS A 263 -22.04 -4.30 -6.04
C LYS A 263 -22.21 -4.63 -7.53
N SER A 264 -23.34 -4.26 -8.12
CA SER A 264 -23.61 -4.50 -9.55
C SER A 264 -22.71 -3.67 -10.46
N MET A 265 -22.51 -2.39 -10.13
CA MET A 265 -21.54 -1.53 -10.82
C MET A 265 -20.12 -2.09 -10.72
N TYR A 266 -19.69 -2.55 -9.54
CA TYR A 266 -18.39 -3.18 -9.35
C TYR A 266 -18.21 -4.39 -10.28
N THR A 267 -19.20 -5.27 -10.32
CA THR A 267 -19.14 -6.51 -11.12
C THR A 267 -19.06 -6.24 -12.62
N GLU A 268 -19.87 -5.30 -13.12
CA GLU A 268 -19.85 -4.91 -14.53
C GLU A 268 -18.51 -4.29 -14.93
N VAL A 269 -18.00 -3.36 -14.12
CA VAL A 269 -16.74 -2.67 -14.39
C VAL A 269 -15.56 -3.64 -14.31
N LEU A 270 -15.56 -4.58 -13.36
CA LEU A 270 -14.56 -5.64 -13.28
C LEU A 270 -14.57 -6.50 -14.55
N GLY A 271 -15.76 -6.84 -15.07
CA GLY A 271 -15.92 -7.55 -16.34
C GLY A 271 -15.39 -6.80 -17.57
N SER A 272 -15.27 -5.46 -17.50
CA SER A 272 -14.66 -4.63 -18.55
C SER A 272 -13.12 -4.59 -18.52
N GLY A 273 -12.48 -5.24 -17.54
CA GLY A 273 -11.02 -5.35 -17.43
C GLY A 273 -10.32 -4.19 -16.70
N LYS A 274 -11.07 -3.31 -16.03
CA LYS A 274 -10.50 -2.22 -15.22
C LYS A 274 -10.03 -2.71 -13.85
N LYS A 275 -9.00 -2.07 -13.29
CA LYS A 275 -8.55 -2.36 -11.91
C LYS A 275 -9.53 -1.73 -10.92
N CYS A 276 -10.26 -2.56 -10.19
CA CYS A 276 -11.27 -2.13 -9.23
C CYS A 276 -10.91 -2.57 -7.81
N LYS A 277 -11.26 -1.74 -6.83
CA LYS A 277 -11.24 -2.11 -5.41
C LYS A 277 -12.61 -1.87 -4.78
N LYS A 278 -12.95 -2.70 -3.81
CA LYS A 278 -14.25 -2.72 -3.15
C LYS A 278 -14.03 -2.78 -1.64
N TYR A 279 -14.82 -2.01 -0.89
CA TYR A 279 -14.96 -2.12 0.55
C TYR A 279 -16.45 -2.18 0.89
N ILE A 280 -16.86 -3.15 1.70
CA ILE A 280 -18.23 -3.29 2.18
C ILE A 280 -18.22 -3.47 3.68
N ALA A 281 -18.75 -2.49 4.41
CA ALA A 281 -18.65 -2.47 5.87
C ALA A 281 -19.35 -3.65 6.56
N SER A 282 -20.37 -4.24 5.93
CA SER A 282 -21.06 -5.44 6.44
C SER A 282 -20.24 -6.73 6.27
N GLU A 283 -19.30 -6.79 5.32
CA GLU A 283 -18.47 -7.96 5.00
C GLU A 283 -17.13 -7.97 5.78
N ARG A 284 -16.82 -6.90 6.53
CA ARG A 284 -15.52 -6.68 7.22
C ARG A 284 -14.99 -7.85 8.06
N SER A 285 -15.86 -8.59 8.74
CA SER A 285 -15.42 -9.71 9.60
C SER A 285 -14.93 -10.89 8.78
N GLU A 286 -15.56 -11.14 7.64
CA GLU A 286 -15.19 -12.18 6.69
C GLU A 286 -13.89 -11.78 5.97
N ASP A 287 -13.83 -10.56 5.44
CA ASP A 287 -12.64 -10.01 4.77
C ASP A 287 -11.40 -10.04 5.68
N PHE A 288 -11.55 -9.63 6.95
CA PHE A 288 -10.44 -9.67 7.90
C PHE A 288 -10.00 -11.10 8.25
N SER A 289 -10.95 -12.04 8.28
CA SER A 289 -10.65 -13.47 8.50
C SER A 289 -9.91 -14.07 7.30
N GLU A 290 -10.24 -13.63 6.09
CA GLU A 290 -9.54 -14.03 4.86
C GLU A 290 -8.11 -13.48 4.83
N LEU A 291 -7.88 -12.24 5.26
CA LEU A 291 -6.53 -11.66 5.41
C LEU A 291 -5.63 -12.47 6.36
N LEU A 292 -6.21 -12.99 7.44
CA LEU A 292 -5.51 -13.81 8.44
C LEU A 292 -5.38 -15.29 8.04
N ASN A 293 -5.88 -15.68 6.87
CA ASN A 293 -5.71 -17.02 6.34
C ASN A 293 -4.25 -17.29 5.97
N ILE A 294 -3.80 -18.52 6.14
CA ILE A 294 -2.42 -18.96 5.84
C ILE A 294 -2.30 -19.68 4.48
N LYS A 295 -3.38 -19.73 3.69
CA LYS A 295 -3.42 -20.43 2.38
C LYS A 295 -2.39 -19.88 1.38
N ASP A 296 -2.12 -18.60 1.44
CA ASP A 296 -1.17 -17.86 0.60
C ASP A 296 0.28 -17.94 1.12
N MET A 297 0.51 -18.42 2.34
CA MET A 297 1.86 -18.59 2.89
C MET A 297 2.44 -19.93 2.43
N GLU A 298 3.50 -19.94 1.63
CA GLU A 298 4.21 -21.19 1.32
C GLU A 298 5.19 -21.61 2.44
N ILE A 299 5.37 -22.92 2.65
CA ILE A 299 6.39 -23.42 3.59
C ILE A 299 7.78 -23.20 2.98
N SER A 300 8.63 -22.41 3.65
CA SER A 300 10.00 -22.14 3.24
C SER A 300 10.98 -22.40 4.38
N LEU A 301 11.95 -23.29 4.14
CA LEU A 301 13.07 -23.55 5.04
C LEU A 301 14.17 -22.50 4.89
N GLU A 302 14.28 -21.89 3.71
CA GLU A 302 15.22 -20.79 3.44
C GLU A 302 14.95 -19.59 4.35
N LYS A 303 13.67 -19.25 4.56
CA LYS A 303 13.26 -18.19 5.50
C LYS A 303 13.73 -18.43 6.93
N LEU A 304 13.83 -19.71 7.33
CA LEU A 304 14.32 -20.12 8.65
C LEU A 304 15.85 -20.36 8.67
N ASN A 305 16.53 -20.14 7.54
CA ASN A 305 17.97 -20.35 7.35
C ASN A 305 18.44 -21.74 7.83
N THR A 306 17.72 -22.79 7.41
CA THR A 306 17.95 -24.17 7.85
C THR A 306 17.90 -25.15 6.67
N ASP A 307 18.62 -26.26 6.79
CA ASP A 307 18.67 -27.32 5.77
C ASP A 307 17.46 -28.28 5.89
N SER A 308 17.10 -28.96 4.81
CA SER A 308 15.95 -29.89 4.78
C SER A 308 16.18 -31.18 5.57
N CYS A 309 17.44 -31.53 5.82
CA CYS A 309 17.87 -32.78 6.43
C CYS A 309 17.40 -34.06 5.69
N GLU A 310 17.14 -33.97 4.38
CA GLU A 310 16.70 -35.13 3.58
C GLU A 310 17.73 -36.27 3.57
N SER A 311 19.03 -35.94 3.53
CA SER A 311 20.13 -36.90 3.63
C SER A 311 20.08 -37.68 4.94
N GLU A 312 19.82 -37.01 6.05
CA GLU A 312 19.83 -37.57 7.40
C GLU A 312 18.62 -38.49 7.59
N PHE A 313 17.43 -38.08 7.14
CA PHE A 313 16.25 -38.96 7.14
C PHE A 313 16.46 -40.20 6.27
N LYS A 314 17.15 -40.06 5.12
CA LYS A 314 17.52 -41.20 4.28
C LYS A 314 18.51 -42.12 4.98
N GLU A 315 19.55 -41.57 5.61
CA GLU A 315 20.52 -42.34 6.40
C GLU A 315 19.82 -43.12 7.53
N LEU A 316 18.92 -42.48 8.28
CA LEU A 316 18.10 -43.14 9.33
C LEU A 316 17.26 -44.30 8.77
N SER A 317 16.64 -44.11 7.60
CA SER A 317 15.79 -45.14 6.98
C SER A 317 16.56 -46.38 6.53
N SER A 318 17.86 -46.23 6.25
CA SER A 318 18.77 -47.29 5.80
C SER A 318 19.68 -47.82 6.90
N TRP A 319 19.57 -47.27 8.11
CA TRP A 319 20.46 -47.60 9.21
C TRP A 319 20.20 -49.04 9.71
N THR A 320 21.29 -49.77 9.92
CA THR A 320 21.28 -51.12 10.51
C THR A 320 22.40 -51.20 11.54
N ASP A 321 22.15 -51.87 12.66
CA ASP A 321 23.19 -52.09 13.67
C ASP A 321 24.22 -53.13 13.18
N ASP A 322 25.48 -53.00 13.60
CA ASP A 322 26.54 -54.00 13.37
C ASP A 322 27.07 -54.49 14.69
N ASN A 323 26.88 -55.76 15.05
CA ASN A 323 27.45 -56.26 16.30
C ASN A 323 28.95 -56.55 16.16
N PRO A 324 29.74 -56.34 17.23
CA PRO A 324 31.09 -56.87 17.31
C PRO A 324 31.11 -58.37 17.01
N THR A 325 32.22 -58.84 16.46
CA THR A 325 32.37 -60.26 16.15
C THR A 325 32.31 -61.09 17.42
N SER A 326 31.40 -62.07 17.45
CA SER A 326 31.18 -62.92 18.63
C SER A 326 32.43 -63.68 19.03
N PHE A 327 32.68 -63.79 20.35
CA PHE A 327 33.72 -64.67 20.89
C PHE A 327 33.55 -66.13 20.45
N SER A 328 32.31 -66.60 20.23
CA SER A 328 32.06 -67.95 19.74
C SER A 328 32.70 -68.20 18.36
N SER A 329 32.75 -67.19 17.48
CA SER A 329 33.41 -67.29 16.18
C SER A 329 34.92 -67.49 16.31
N TYR A 330 35.55 -66.84 17.30
CA TYR A 330 36.97 -67.05 17.61
C TYR A 330 37.24 -68.42 18.24
N ILE A 331 36.37 -68.87 19.16
CA ILE A 331 36.48 -70.19 19.79
C ILE A 331 36.35 -71.29 18.74
N TYR A 332 35.34 -71.21 17.87
CA TYR A 332 35.09 -72.21 16.84
C TYR A 332 36.19 -72.26 15.77
N TRP A 333 36.73 -71.10 15.37
CA TRP A 333 37.95 -71.05 14.56
C TRP A 333 39.11 -71.78 15.23
N TYR A 334 39.38 -71.49 16.51
CA TYR A 334 40.50 -72.10 17.23
C TYR A 334 40.36 -73.63 17.35
N GLN A 335 39.15 -74.13 17.59
CA GLN A 335 38.84 -75.56 17.66
C GLN A 335 38.98 -76.28 16.32
N THR A 336 38.66 -75.62 15.21
CA THR A 336 38.71 -76.21 13.86
C THR A 336 40.04 -75.99 13.13
N LYS A 337 40.95 -75.23 13.76
CA LYS A 337 42.27 -74.92 13.20
C LYS A 337 43.13 -76.17 13.06
N GLY A 338 43.60 -76.42 11.83
CA GLY A 338 44.43 -77.60 11.52
C GLY A 338 43.65 -78.84 11.07
N ASN A 339 42.32 -78.84 11.14
CA ASN A 339 41.49 -79.99 10.72
C ASN A 339 41.47 -80.21 9.19
N SER A 340 41.88 -79.21 8.40
CA SER A 340 42.02 -79.32 6.94
C SER A 340 43.42 -78.90 6.48
N ASN A 341 44.16 -79.84 5.90
CA ASN A 341 45.50 -79.59 5.35
C ASN A 341 45.47 -78.59 4.19
N ASN A 342 44.47 -78.70 3.30
CA ASN A 342 44.33 -77.79 2.15
C ASN A 342 44.05 -76.36 2.60
N LYS A 343 43.17 -76.19 3.58
CA LYS A 343 42.84 -74.87 4.14
C LYS A 343 44.02 -74.26 4.91
N SER A 344 44.75 -75.08 5.67
CA SER A 344 45.94 -74.64 6.43
C SER A 344 47.08 -74.16 5.52
N ARG A 345 47.15 -74.64 4.27
CA ARG A 345 48.06 -74.12 3.25
C ARG A 345 47.62 -72.76 2.70
N MET A 346 46.31 -72.47 2.68
CA MET A 346 45.76 -71.18 2.26
C MET A 346 45.95 -70.13 3.35
N LYS A 347 47.13 -69.50 3.40
CA LYS A 347 47.49 -68.49 4.43
C LYS A 347 46.51 -67.32 4.57
N ILE A 348 45.73 -67.02 3.53
CA ILE A 348 44.67 -66.02 3.55
C ILE A 348 43.54 -66.32 4.57
N THR A 349 43.37 -67.59 4.96
CA THR A 349 42.38 -68.00 5.99
C THR A 349 42.76 -67.53 7.39
N GLU A 350 44.02 -67.15 7.61
CA GLU A 350 44.54 -66.55 8.85
C GLU A 350 44.73 -65.03 8.74
N ALA A 351 44.54 -64.44 7.56
CA ALA A 351 44.70 -63.00 7.34
C ALA A 351 43.65 -62.21 8.12
N ILE A 352 43.95 -60.96 8.47
CA ILE A 352 42.99 -60.00 9.04
C ILE A 352 42.80 -58.86 8.06
N HIS A 353 41.74 -58.07 8.24
CA HIS A 353 41.53 -56.86 7.45
C HIS A 353 42.76 -55.95 7.51
N ASP A 354 43.10 -55.41 6.35
CA ASP A 354 44.01 -54.29 6.25
C ASP A 354 43.39 -53.05 6.90
N PHE A 355 44.18 -52.37 7.72
CA PHE A 355 43.76 -51.19 8.45
C PHE A 355 44.08 -49.95 7.64
N TYR A 356 43.14 -49.51 6.81
CA TYR A 356 43.25 -48.22 6.15
C TYR A 356 43.41 -47.10 7.19
N ARG A 357 44.55 -46.43 7.14
CA ARG A 357 44.80 -45.19 7.88
C ARG A 357 44.58 -44.04 6.93
N LYS A 358 43.53 -43.26 7.22
CA LYS A 358 43.23 -42.04 6.49
C LYS A 358 44.48 -41.13 6.45
N PRO A 359 44.99 -40.77 5.26
CA PRO A 359 46.11 -39.83 5.15
C PRO A 359 45.78 -38.49 5.83
N LYS A 360 46.78 -37.85 6.44
CA LYS A 360 46.59 -36.57 7.15
C LYS A 360 45.93 -35.49 6.29
N MET A 361 46.25 -35.47 5.00
CA MET A 361 45.76 -34.47 4.05
C MET A 361 44.47 -34.87 3.32
N TYR A 362 43.87 -36.03 3.64
CA TYR A 362 42.70 -36.55 2.91
C TYR A 362 41.53 -35.57 2.89
N ASP A 363 41.20 -34.97 4.05
CA ASP A 363 40.09 -34.02 4.18
C ASP A 363 40.39 -32.71 3.45
N ILE A 364 41.65 -32.27 3.49
CA ILE A 364 42.11 -31.08 2.78
C ILE A 364 41.98 -31.31 1.28
N HIS A 365 42.50 -32.42 0.74
CA HIS A 365 42.37 -32.73 -0.70
C HIS A 365 40.90 -32.90 -1.14
N GLU A 366 40.03 -33.42 -0.26
CA GLU A 366 38.59 -33.50 -0.53
C GLU A 366 37.93 -32.13 -0.60
N ASN A 367 38.26 -31.24 0.34
CA ASN A 367 37.73 -29.89 0.38
C ASN A 367 38.27 -29.05 -0.77
N ASP A 368 39.59 -29.09 -1.01
CA ASP A 368 40.25 -28.39 -2.11
C ASP A 368 39.63 -28.75 -3.46
N LYS A 369 39.24 -30.02 -3.66
CA LYS A 369 38.52 -30.45 -4.88
C LYS A 369 37.15 -29.79 -5.02
N LYS A 370 36.39 -29.64 -3.93
CA LYS A 370 35.08 -28.96 -3.94
C LYS A 370 35.25 -27.46 -4.18
N GLU A 371 36.21 -26.85 -3.48
CA GLU A 371 36.49 -25.41 -3.56
C GLU A 371 36.99 -25.01 -4.95
N ILE A 372 37.96 -25.74 -5.53
CA ILE A 372 38.45 -25.39 -6.87
C ILE A 372 37.35 -25.50 -7.94
N GLN A 373 36.39 -26.42 -7.78
CA GLN A 373 35.24 -26.53 -8.68
C GLN A 373 34.34 -25.30 -8.54
N SER A 374 34.01 -24.92 -7.31
CA SER A 374 33.23 -23.70 -7.00
C SER A 374 33.90 -22.43 -7.54
N VAL A 375 35.23 -22.32 -7.38
CA VAL A 375 36.02 -21.20 -7.92
C VAL A 375 35.95 -21.15 -9.44
N LEU A 376 36.15 -22.28 -10.13
CA LEU A 376 36.05 -22.35 -11.59
C LEU A 376 34.66 -21.92 -12.09
N ASP A 377 33.60 -22.36 -11.41
CA ASP A 377 32.24 -22.02 -11.79
C ASP A 377 31.92 -20.53 -11.52
N LYS A 378 32.39 -19.97 -10.40
CA LYS A 378 32.29 -18.53 -10.12
C LYS A 378 33.05 -17.67 -11.12
N ILE A 379 34.27 -18.05 -11.49
CA ILE A 379 35.10 -17.31 -12.45
C ILE A 379 34.45 -17.31 -13.84
N LYS A 380 33.81 -18.40 -14.27
CA LYS A 380 33.06 -18.44 -15.55
C LYS A 380 31.92 -17.42 -15.64
N HIS A 381 31.37 -16.97 -14.52
CA HIS A 381 30.32 -15.95 -14.51
C HIS A 381 30.85 -14.51 -14.62
N ILE A 382 32.18 -14.33 -14.57
CA ILE A 382 32.83 -13.03 -14.73
C ILE A 382 33.22 -12.86 -16.18
N ASP A 383 32.81 -11.76 -16.81
CA ASP A 383 33.30 -11.38 -18.14
C ASP A 383 34.74 -10.86 -18.05
N CYS A 384 35.69 -11.79 -18.12
CA CYS A 384 37.11 -11.49 -17.93
C CYS A 384 37.68 -10.59 -19.03
N ILE A 385 37.02 -10.48 -20.20
CA ILE A 385 37.47 -9.66 -21.35
C ILE A 385 37.42 -8.17 -21.01
N GLU A 386 36.52 -7.74 -20.13
CA GLU A 386 36.43 -6.34 -19.72
C GLU A 386 37.59 -5.89 -18.81
N TYR A 387 38.31 -6.82 -18.18
CA TYR A 387 39.27 -6.50 -17.10
C TYR A 387 40.71 -6.92 -17.38
N LEU A 388 40.94 -7.87 -18.30
CA LEU A 388 42.25 -8.47 -18.55
C LEU A 388 42.56 -8.56 -20.05
N LEU A 389 43.85 -8.53 -20.39
CA LEU A 389 44.32 -8.76 -21.75
C LEU A 389 44.20 -10.24 -22.13
N GLU A 390 44.08 -10.55 -23.42
CA GLU A 390 43.90 -11.94 -23.91
C GLU A 390 45.02 -12.89 -23.44
N GLU A 391 46.26 -12.41 -23.36
CA GLU A 391 47.40 -13.19 -22.85
C GLU A 391 47.28 -13.51 -21.36
N GLU A 392 46.78 -12.55 -20.56
CA GLU A 392 46.57 -12.69 -19.12
C GLU A 392 45.41 -13.64 -18.83
N ILE A 393 44.34 -13.58 -19.63
CA ILE A 393 43.21 -14.53 -19.56
C ILE A 393 43.71 -15.95 -19.84
N LYS A 394 44.49 -16.15 -20.91
CA LYS A 394 45.10 -17.46 -21.22
C LYS A 394 46.00 -17.96 -20.10
N GLN A 395 46.77 -17.06 -19.47
CA GLN A 395 47.63 -17.42 -18.35
C GLN A 395 46.82 -17.81 -17.10
N LEU A 396 45.75 -17.08 -16.79
CA LEU A 396 44.85 -17.37 -15.68
C LEU A 396 44.17 -18.73 -15.88
N GLU A 397 43.61 -18.98 -17.05
CA GLU A 397 43.00 -20.27 -17.40
C GLU A 397 44.01 -21.42 -17.27
N TYR A 398 45.22 -21.24 -17.79
CA TYR A 398 46.29 -22.23 -17.69
C TYR A 398 46.62 -22.57 -16.22
N LEU A 399 46.79 -21.56 -15.37
CA LEU A 399 47.11 -21.75 -13.95
C LEU A 399 45.98 -22.42 -13.18
N LEU A 400 44.72 -22.03 -13.43
CA LEU A 400 43.54 -22.64 -12.81
C LEU A 400 43.39 -24.11 -13.21
N ILE A 401 43.56 -24.43 -14.50
CA ILE A 401 43.53 -25.81 -15.00
C ILE A 401 44.66 -26.64 -14.39
N LYS A 402 45.87 -26.07 -14.31
CA LYS A 402 47.03 -26.74 -13.70
C LYS A 402 46.78 -27.05 -12.23
N LEU A 403 46.27 -26.09 -11.46
CA LEU A 403 45.93 -26.27 -10.05
C LEU A 403 44.83 -27.34 -9.88
N HIS A 404 43.76 -27.25 -10.66
CA HIS A 404 42.67 -28.23 -10.66
C HIS A 404 43.20 -29.65 -10.91
N ARG A 405 44.06 -29.83 -11.91
CA ARG A 405 44.67 -31.13 -12.23
C ARG A 405 45.54 -31.65 -11.09
N SER A 406 46.37 -30.81 -10.47
CA SER A 406 47.21 -31.22 -9.34
C SER A 406 46.38 -31.65 -8.13
N ILE A 407 45.31 -30.92 -7.81
CA ILE A 407 44.36 -31.30 -6.74
C ILE A 407 43.69 -32.64 -7.07
N GLN A 408 43.23 -32.82 -8.31
CA GLN A 408 42.62 -34.08 -8.76
C GLN A 408 43.58 -35.26 -8.65
N GLU A 409 44.86 -35.10 -9.00
CA GLU A 409 45.86 -36.16 -8.87
C GLU A 409 46.06 -36.56 -7.40
N LYS A 410 46.20 -35.59 -6.49
CA LYS A 410 46.29 -35.88 -5.04
C LYS A 410 45.05 -36.60 -4.53
N ARG A 411 43.86 -36.12 -4.91
CA ARG A 411 42.60 -36.78 -4.54
C ARG A 411 42.49 -38.18 -5.11
N LYS A 412 42.99 -38.42 -6.32
CA LYS A 412 43.02 -39.74 -6.95
C LYS A 412 43.89 -40.70 -6.13
N PHE A 413 45.07 -40.28 -5.67
CA PHE A 413 45.94 -41.11 -4.82
C PHE A 413 45.24 -41.50 -3.51
N ASP A 414 44.60 -40.55 -2.83
CA ASP A 414 43.84 -40.83 -1.60
C ASP A 414 42.75 -41.89 -1.81
N LEU A 415 42.02 -41.77 -2.94
CA LEU A 415 40.97 -42.72 -3.30
C LEU A 415 41.55 -44.08 -3.66
N VAL A 416 42.65 -44.14 -4.42
CA VAL A 416 43.30 -45.40 -4.79
C VAL A 416 43.70 -46.18 -3.54
N GLU A 417 44.31 -45.54 -2.55
CA GLU A 417 44.72 -46.20 -1.30
C GLU A 417 43.51 -46.72 -0.52
N LYS A 418 42.47 -45.90 -0.36
CA LYS A 418 41.21 -46.29 0.29
C LYS A 418 40.54 -47.48 -0.40
N TYR A 419 40.42 -47.44 -1.73
CA TYR A 419 39.79 -48.50 -2.51
C TYR A 419 40.65 -49.76 -2.57
N ALA A 420 41.98 -49.65 -2.59
CA ALA A 420 42.88 -50.80 -2.52
C ALA A 420 42.72 -51.56 -1.20
N SER A 421 42.65 -50.85 -0.07
CA SER A 421 42.37 -51.47 1.23
C SER A 421 40.99 -52.12 1.27
N ARG A 422 39.96 -51.42 0.76
CA ARG A 422 38.59 -51.97 0.67
C ARG A 422 38.51 -53.24 -0.19
N LEU A 423 39.18 -53.27 -1.35
CA LEU A 423 39.23 -54.43 -2.24
C LEU A 423 40.01 -55.58 -1.62
N THR A 424 41.11 -55.28 -0.93
CA THR A 424 41.87 -56.28 -0.16
C THR A 424 40.97 -56.93 0.89
N ASN A 425 40.26 -56.14 1.70
CA ASN A 425 39.36 -56.65 2.73
C ASN A 425 38.21 -57.47 2.14
N PHE A 426 37.60 -56.98 1.04
CA PHE A 426 36.59 -57.73 0.31
C PHE A 426 37.11 -59.09 -0.19
N THR A 427 38.31 -59.13 -0.77
CA THR A 427 38.94 -60.35 -1.26
C THR A 427 39.25 -61.33 -0.11
N ILE A 428 39.75 -60.84 1.02
CA ILE A 428 39.97 -61.65 2.23
C ILE A 428 38.67 -62.33 2.64
N ASP A 429 37.58 -61.57 2.80
CA ASP A 429 36.31 -62.10 3.27
C ASP A 429 35.68 -63.07 2.28
N ARG A 430 35.75 -62.78 0.97
CA ARG A 430 35.22 -63.67 -0.07
C ARG A 430 35.97 -64.99 -0.11
N ILE A 431 37.30 -64.97 -0.10
CA ILE A 431 38.09 -66.20 -0.16
C ILE A 431 37.91 -67.03 1.11
N LYS A 432 37.85 -66.39 2.29
CA LYS A 432 37.50 -67.09 3.54
C LYS A 432 36.12 -67.72 3.46
N ALA A 433 35.11 -67.00 3.00
CA ALA A 433 33.77 -67.55 2.85
C ALA A 433 33.73 -68.75 1.89
N PHE A 434 34.50 -68.73 0.79
CA PHE A 434 34.62 -69.89 -0.09
C PHE A 434 35.34 -71.06 0.58
N ALA A 435 36.45 -70.80 1.29
CA ALA A 435 37.18 -71.84 2.01
C ALA A 435 36.35 -72.48 3.14
N ASP A 436 35.58 -71.68 3.86
CA ASP A 436 34.67 -72.10 4.93
C ASP A 436 33.47 -72.88 4.38
N ARG A 437 33.02 -72.62 3.15
CA ARG A 437 31.98 -73.43 2.49
C ARG A 437 32.50 -74.77 1.98
N SER A 438 33.75 -74.81 1.54
CA SER A 438 34.38 -76.01 0.97
C SER A 438 35.03 -76.92 2.02
N SER A 439 34.95 -76.57 3.31
CA SER A 439 35.51 -77.37 4.41
C SER A 439 34.62 -77.26 5.65
N ASP A 440 34.57 -78.28 6.49
CA ASP A 440 33.82 -78.25 7.75
C ASP A 440 34.61 -77.52 8.88
N THR A 441 35.23 -76.39 8.52
CA THR A 441 36.12 -75.63 9.42
C THR A 441 35.89 -74.14 9.22
N MET A 442 36.18 -73.31 10.23
CA MET A 442 36.08 -71.85 10.11
C MET A 442 37.43 -71.18 9.89
N SER A 443 37.45 -70.08 9.13
CA SER A 443 38.64 -69.22 9.00
C SER A 443 38.73 -68.27 10.20
N ARG A 444 39.92 -67.69 10.44
CA ARG A 444 40.08 -66.69 11.49
C ARG A 444 39.16 -65.50 11.19
N PRO A 445 38.41 -64.96 12.15
CA PRO A 445 37.64 -63.74 11.91
C PRO A 445 38.52 -62.59 11.39
N SER A 446 38.02 -61.86 10.40
CA SER A 446 38.80 -60.81 9.71
C SER A 446 38.96 -59.53 10.52
N THR A 447 38.04 -59.23 11.43
CA THR A 447 38.03 -58.03 12.30
C THR A 447 37.36 -58.38 13.64
N SER A 448 37.55 -57.54 14.66
CA SER A 448 36.75 -57.59 15.89
C SER A 448 35.35 -56.98 15.71
N GLY A 449 35.09 -56.25 14.62
CA GLY A 449 33.83 -55.56 14.33
C GLY A 449 33.56 -54.33 15.21
N LEU A 450 34.41 -54.05 16.22
CA LEU A 450 34.21 -52.95 17.16
C LEU A 450 34.27 -51.57 16.49
N LYS A 451 35.13 -51.43 15.47
CA LYS A 451 35.27 -50.18 14.72
C LYS A 451 33.99 -49.88 13.94
N GLU A 452 33.48 -50.85 13.19
CA GLU A 452 32.26 -50.72 12.39
C GLU A 452 31.05 -50.44 13.28
N PHE A 453 30.91 -51.17 14.39
CA PHE A 453 29.89 -50.94 15.42
C PHE A 453 29.92 -49.49 15.94
N THR A 454 31.11 -49.00 16.30
CA THR A 454 31.28 -47.65 16.87
C THR A 454 30.98 -46.57 15.83
N ILE A 455 31.48 -46.73 14.59
CA ILE A 455 31.26 -45.77 13.49
C ILE A 455 29.75 -45.65 13.22
N LYS A 456 29.04 -46.75 13.04
CA LYS A 456 27.59 -46.72 12.73
C LYS A 456 26.75 -46.03 13.81
N ARG A 457 27.08 -46.24 15.09
CA ARG A 457 26.37 -45.60 16.19
C ARG A 457 26.75 -44.12 16.35
N THR A 458 28.01 -43.78 16.06
CA THR A 458 28.46 -42.37 16.05
C THR A 458 27.82 -41.60 14.89
N ASP A 459 27.71 -42.22 13.72
CA ASP A 459 27.03 -41.64 12.56
C ASP A 459 25.54 -41.45 12.85
N LEU A 460 24.87 -42.43 13.47
CA LEU A 460 23.49 -42.28 13.92
C LEU A 460 23.33 -41.07 14.86
N LEU A 461 24.21 -40.92 15.84
CA LEU A 461 24.19 -39.80 16.77
C LEU A 461 24.41 -38.46 16.04
N ARG A 462 25.31 -38.41 15.05
CA ARG A 462 25.54 -37.22 14.21
C ARG A 462 24.25 -36.82 13.48
N CYS A 463 23.60 -37.76 12.81
CA CYS A 463 22.39 -37.51 12.01
C CYS A 463 21.25 -37.00 12.89
N VAL A 464 21.01 -37.66 14.03
CA VAL A 464 19.97 -37.25 14.97
C VAL A 464 20.24 -35.85 15.54
N ASN A 465 21.49 -35.54 15.91
CA ASN A 465 21.84 -34.21 16.40
C ASN A 465 21.64 -33.12 15.33
N GLN A 466 21.94 -33.41 14.07
CA GLN A 466 21.74 -32.46 12.97
C GLN A 466 20.26 -32.17 12.73
N ILE A 467 19.40 -33.19 12.75
CA ILE A 467 17.94 -33.01 12.65
C ILE A 467 17.42 -32.20 13.83
N LEU A 468 17.76 -32.59 15.07
CA LEU A 468 17.31 -31.89 16.27
C LEU A 468 17.81 -30.44 16.34
N GLY A 469 19.03 -30.18 15.86
CA GLY A 469 19.58 -28.82 15.74
C GLY A 469 18.78 -27.98 14.75
N SER A 470 18.43 -28.55 13.60
CA SER A 470 17.70 -27.87 12.54
C SER A 470 16.24 -27.57 12.91
N ILE A 471 15.66 -28.30 13.86
CA ILE A 471 14.33 -28.03 14.44
C ILE A 471 14.39 -26.93 15.51
N LYS A 472 15.56 -26.64 16.11
CA LYS A 472 15.71 -25.65 17.20
C LYS A 472 16.13 -24.25 16.71
N VAL A 473 15.82 -23.92 15.46
CA VAL A 473 16.12 -22.60 14.86
C VAL A 473 15.13 -21.53 15.34
N PRO A 474 15.56 -20.24 15.41
CA PRO A 474 14.68 -19.15 15.83
C PRO A 474 13.57 -18.88 14.81
N ASP A 475 12.50 -18.26 15.31
CA ASP A 475 11.36 -17.83 14.47
C ASP A 475 11.79 -16.79 13.43
N TYR A 476 11.12 -16.82 12.28
CA TYR A 476 11.23 -15.79 11.26
C TYR A 476 9.89 -15.06 11.09
N ASN A 477 9.94 -13.74 10.90
CA ASN A 477 8.78 -12.87 10.92
C ASN A 477 8.85 -11.88 9.75
N GLU A 478 7.81 -11.85 8.91
CA GLU A 478 7.63 -10.85 7.85
C GLU A 478 6.47 -9.92 8.20
N ARG A 479 6.74 -8.61 8.23
CA ARG A 479 5.74 -7.60 8.58
C ARG A 479 5.19 -6.94 7.31
N ILE A 480 3.88 -6.98 7.14
CA ILE A 480 3.14 -6.30 6.06
C ILE A 480 2.30 -5.20 6.72
N ARG A 481 2.47 -3.95 6.29
CA ARG A 481 1.71 -2.81 6.83
C ARG A 481 0.24 -2.93 6.47
N LEU A 482 -0.65 -2.77 7.46
CA LEU A 482 -2.10 -2.70 7.24
C LEU A 482 -2.61 -1.26 7.20
N GLY A 483 -2.20 -0.44 8.15
CA GLY A 483 -2.71 0.92 8.32
C GLY A 483 -2.39 1.48 9.70
N SER A 484 -2.99 2.62 10.03
CA SER A 484 -2.79 3.32 11.30
C SER A 484 -4.06 3.41 12.14
N LEU A 485 -3.92 3.40 13.47
CA LEU A 485 -5.02 3.58 14.42
C LEU A 485 -4.69 4.66 15.44
N GLU A 486 -5.69 5.50 15.77
CA GLU A 486 -5.56 6.56 16.78
C GLU A 486 -5.15 5.98 18.15
N GLY A 487 -4.11 6.55 18.75
CA GLY A 487 -3.56 6.11 20.05
C GLY A 487 -2.74 4.81 20.03
N LYS A 488 -2.75 4.04 18.94
CA LYS A 488 -2.02 2.76 18.80
C LYS A 488 -0.90 2.79 17.74
N GLY A 489 -0.93 3.78 16.86
CA GLY A 489 0.08 3.95 15.81
C GLY A 489 -0.10 2.96 14.65
N GLU A 490 1.02 2.58 14.03
CA GLU A 490 1.04 1.70 12.86
C GLU A 490 0.79 0.23 13.22
N ILE A 491 -0.07 -0.42 12.43
CA ILE A 491 -0.50 -1.81 12.60
C ILE A 491 -0.02 -2.64 11.42
N TYR A 492 0.41 -3.88 11.70
CA TYR A 492 0.99 -4.80 10.73
C TYR A 492 0.35 -6.19 10.83
N ILE A 493 0.27 -6.89 9.69
CA ILE A 493 0.18 -8.35 9.66
C ILE A 493 1.59 -8.90 9.81
N ASN A 494 1.78 -9.73 10.83
CA ASN A 494 3.00 -10.51 11.02
C ASN A 494 2.80 -11.92 10.48
N CYS A 495 3.45 -12.22 9.35
CA CYS A 495 3.58 -13.55 8.78
C CYS A 495 4.71 -14.28 9.49
N LYS A 496 4.36 -15.18 10.41
CA LYS A 496 5.30 -15.88 11.28
C LYS A 496 5.54 -17.31 10.81
N TYR A 497 6.82 -17.65 10.68
CA TYR A 497 7.33 -18.98 10.39
C TYR A 497 8.08 -19.50 11.62
N ARG A 498 7.71 -20.68 12.11
CA ARG A 498 8.23 -21.22 13.36
C ARG A 498 8.33 -22.74 13.28
N MET A 499 9.35 -23.32 13.91
CA MET A 499 9.48 -24.77 14.07
C MET A 499 8.59 -25.31 15.20
N LEU A 500 8.24 -26.59 15.11
CA LEU A 500 7.43 -27.32 16.08
C LEU A 500 7.84 -27.05 17.54
N CYS A 501 6.94 -26.47 18.32
CA CYS A 501 7.11 -26.16 19.74
C CYS A 501 5.96 -26.67 20.62
N GLN A 502 6.00 -26.39 21.93
CA GLN A 502 5.00 -26.92 22.87
C GLN A 502 3.61 -26.25 22.69
N GLU A 503 3.57 -24.94 22.47
CA GLU A 503 2.36 -24.11 22.41
C GLU A 503 1.82 -23.96 20.98
N GLU A 504 1.30 -25.04 20.40
CA GLU A 504 0.91 -25.05 18.98
C GLU A 504 -0.55 -25.40 18.71
N ARG A 505 -1.07 -24.78 17.65
CA ARG A 505 -2.44 -25.00 17.16
C ARG A 505 -2.39 -25.76 15.85
N THR A 506 -3.25 -26.79 15.72
CA THR A 506 -3.40 -27.63 14.51
C THR A 506 -3.56 -26.81 13.22
N LYS A 507 -4.22 -25.65 13.30
CA LYS A 507 -4.43 -24.75 12.17
C LYS A 507 -3.13 -24.27 11.50
N ASN A 508 -2.00 -24.23 12.22
CA ASN A 508 -0.73 -23.71 11.70
C ASN A 508 0.02 -24.74 10.82
N TYR A 509 -0.43 -26.01 10.83
CA TYR A 509 0.22 -27.15 10.17
C TYR A 509 -0.76 -27.88 9.24
N PRO A 510 -1.31 -27.21 8.22
CA PRO A 510 -2.30 -27.82 7.35
C PRO A 510 -1.69 -29.01 6.61
N GLY A 511 -2.37 -30.16 6.66
CA GLY A 511 -1.96 -31.40 6.01
C GLY A 511 -1.08 -32.33 6.85
N PHE A 512 -0.70 -31.96 8.08
CA PHE A 512 0.13 -32.78 8.96
C PHE A 512 -0.50 -32.99 10.35
N ASN A 513 -0.26 -34.16 10.95
CA ASN A 513 -0.69 -34.46 12.31
C ASN A 513 0.37 -34.00 13.32
N ILE A 514 0.09 -32.90 14.04
CA ILE A 514 1.00 -32.34 15.05
C ILE A 514 1.38 -33.36 16.12
N THR A 515 0.46 -34.22 16.55
CA THR A 515 0.74 -35.22 17.59
C THR A 515 1.83 -36.19 17.13
N SER A 516 1.74 -36.64 15.88
CA SER A 516 2.73 -37.52 15.27
C SER A 516 4.08 -36.82 15.08
N LEU A 517 4.09 -35.54 14.69
CA LEU A 517 5.34 -34.75 14.60
C LEU A 517 6.01 -34.61 15.97
N LYS A 518 5.25 -34.34 17.04
CA LYS A 518 5.77 -34.27 18.41
C LYS A 518 6.36 -35.61 18.87
N GLU A 519 5.71 -36.70 18.50
CA GLU A 519 6.19 -38.05 18.79
C GLU A 519 7.49 -38.39 18.03
N ILE A 520 7.63 -37.95 16.77
CA ILE A 520 8.89 -38.07 16.02
C ILE A 520 10.02 -37.33 16.73
N VAL A 521 9.82 -36.08 17.17
CA VAL A 521 10.84 -35.33 17.92
C VAL A 521 11.20 -36.05 19.22
N LYS A 522 10.21 -36.60 19.93
CA LYS A 522 10.45 -37.39 21.14
C LYS A 522 11.31 -38.62 20.86
N LEU A 523 10.99 -39.38 19.81
CA LEU A 523 11.76 -40.57 19.41
C LEU A 523 13.20 -40.20 19.00
N LEU A 524 13.41 -39.07 18.33
CA LEU A 524 14.75 -38.57 18.01
C LEU A 524 15.57 -38.28 19.29
N GLU A 525 14.98 -37.62 20.29
CA GLU A 525 15.65 -37.38 21.58
C GLU A 525 15.91 -38.70 22.35
N GLU A 526 14.99 -39.69 22.29
CA GLU A 526 15.22 -41.02 22.86
C GLU A 526 16.36 -41.77 22.16
N ILE A 527 16.42 -41.76 20.83
CA ILE A 527 17.52 -42.36 20.05
C ILE A 527 18.86 -41.70 20.43
N LYS A 528 18.89 -40.37 20.55
CA LYS A 528 20.08 -39.64 20.99
C LYS A 528 20.56 -40.10 22.37
N LYS A 529 19.64 -40.31 23.31
CA LYS A 529 19.93 -40.73 24.68
C LYS A 529 20.39 -42.19 24.77
N HIS A 530 19.78 -43.06 23.97
CA HIS A 530 19.95 -44.52 24.02
C HIS A 530 20.85 -45.06 22.89
N VAL A 531 21.60 -44.21 22.18
CA VAL A 531 22.39 -44.60 20.99
C VAL A 531 23.43 -45.70 21.27
N PHE A 532 23.91 -45.79 22.50
CA PHE A 532 24.90 -46.79 22.93
C PHE A 532 24.27 -48.00 23.65
N ASP A 533 22.95 -48.07 23.74
CA ASP A 533 22.24 -49.18 24.38
C ASP A 533 22.02 -50.35 23.41
N PHE A 534 21.74 -51.53 23.94
CA PHE A 534 21.58 -52.75 23.14
C PHE A 534 20.29 -52.79 22.29
N ASN A 535 19.28 -51.98 22.64
CA ASN A 535 17.96 -51.96 22.01
C ASN A 535 17.74 -50.76 21.06
N ILE A 536 18.80 -50.05 20.67
CA ILE A 536 18.72 -48.86 19.79
C ILE A 536 18.00 -49.15 18.46
N ALA A 537 18.16 -50.35 17.91
CA ALA A 537 17.49 -50.76 16.67
C ALA A 537 15.96 -50.67 16.77
N THR A 538 15.39 -50.97 17.93
CA THR A 538 13.94 -50.88 18.18
C THR A 538 13.45 -49.42 18.12
N TYR A 539 14.21 -48.48 18.70
CA TYR A 539 13.85 -47.06 18.64
C TYR A 539 13.95 -46.50 17.22
N VAL A 540 14.98 -46.89 16.46
CA VAL A 540 15.15 -46.48 15.07
C VAL A 540 14.03 -47.06 14.19
N GLU A 541 13.66 -48.32 14.39
CA GLU A 541 12.54 -48.95 13.66
C GLU A 541 11.20 -48.26 13.94
N GLN A 542 10.93 -47.92 15.20
CA GLN A 542 9.75 -47.14 15.59
C GLN A 542 9.74 -45.77 14.91
N LEU A 543 10.86 -45.05 14.92
CA LEU A 543 11.00 -43.76 14.25
C LEU A 543 10.75 -43.86 12.74
N VAL A 544 11.38 -44.83 12.07
CA VAL A 544 11.27 -45.01 10.61
C VAL A 544 9.84 -45.38 10.23
N THR A 545 9.17 -46.22 11.02
CA THR A 545 7.77 -46.59 10.80
C THR A 545 6.87 -45.36 10.91
N LEU A 546 7.02 -44.58 12.00
CA LEU A 546 6.23 -43.37 12.22
C LEU A 546 6.47 -42.31 11.13
N CYS A 547 7.71 -42.15 10.67
CA CYS A 547 8.04 -41.26 9.56
C CYS A 547 7.38 -41.71 8.25
N LYS A 548 7.38 -43.00 7.93
CA LYS A 548 6.72 -43.55 6.74
C LYS A 548 5.20 -43.35 6.76
N GLU A 549 4.56 -43.65 7.89
CA GLU A 549 3.12 -43.48 8.06
C GLU A 549 2.67 -42.02 7.88
N ASN A 550 3.50 -41.08 8.35
CA ASN A 550 3.23 -39.64 8.28
C ASN A 550 3.87 -38.94 7.06
N LYS A 551 4.45 -39.71 6.13
CA LYS A 551 5.14 -39.20 4.92
C LYS A 551 6.22 -38.15 5.23
N VAL A 552 6.89 -38.28 6.37
CA VAL A 552 7.97 -37.39 6.81
C VAL A 552 9.28 -37.90 6.22
N THR A 553 9.87 -37.10 5.33
CA THR A 553 11.16 -37.39 4.66
C THR A 553 12.20 -36.27 4.85
N SER A 554 11.79 -35.17 5.49
CA SER A 554 12.59 -33.98 5.75
C SER A 554 12.03 -33.24 6.95
N ILE A 555 12.67 -32.15 7.39
CA ILE A 555 12.13 -31.30 8.46
C ILE A 555 11.01 -30.34 7.99
N LYS A 556 10.71 -30.28 6.69
CA LYS A 556 9.68 -29.40 6.13
C LYS A 556 8.31 -29.50 6.81
N PRO A 557 7.80 -30.71 7.18
CA PRO A 557 6.54 -30.86 7.91
C PRO A 557 6.51 -30.21 9.30
N PHE A 558 7.68 -29.93 9.89
CA PHE A 558 7.81 -29.35 11.24
C PHE A 558 7.74 -27.82 11.23
N VAL A 559 7.53 -27.19 10.07
CA VAL A 559 7.38 -25.74 9.94
C VAL A 559 5.91 -25.33 10.04
N GLY A 560 5.58 -24.63 11.12
CA GLY A 560 4.30 -23.98 11.34
C GLY A 560 4.26 -22.58 10.71
N ARG A 561 3.07 -22.20 10.22
CA ARG A 561 2.79 -20.87 9.66
C ARG A 561 1.61 -20.25 10.39
N SER A 562 1.70 -18.96 10.70
CA SER A 562 0.58 -18.20 11.26
C SER A 562 0.66 -16.73 10.86
N LYS A 563 -0.51 -16.11 10.69
CA LYS A 563 -0.66 -14.66 10.62
C LYS A 563 -1.22 -14.12 11.92
N GLN A 564 -0.64 -13.03 12.40
CA GLN A 564 -1.07 -12.34 13.62
C GLN A 564 -1.07 -10.84 13.36
N ILE A 565 -1.98 -10.11 14.00
CA ILE A 565 -1.94 -8.65 13.96
C ILE A 565 -1.02 -8.16 15.08
N ILE A 566 -0.10 -7.28 14.73
CA ILE A 566 0.84 -6.69 15.69
C ILE A 566 0.86 -5.17 15.58
N THR A 567 1.13 -4.52 16.70
CA THR A 567 1.48 -3.10 16.77
C THR A 567 2.96 -2.88 16.39
N SER A 568 3.36 -1.62 16.21
CA SER A 568 4.73 -1.23 15.84
C SER A 568 5.83 -1.79 16.77
N ASP A 569 5.52 -1.91 18.06
CA ASP A 569 6.37 -2.52 19.11
C ASP A 569 6.44 -4.07 19.03
N GLY A 570 5.65 -4.70 18.15
CA GLY A 570 5.64 -6.14 17.94
C GLY A 570 4.71 -6.93 18.87
N VAL A 571 3.85 -6.25 19.63
CA VAL A 571 2.88 -6.89 20.53
C VAL A 571 1.68 -7.39 19.72
N GLU A 572 1.26 -8.63 19.97
CA GLU A 572 0.05 -9.19 19.35
C GLU A 572 -1.20 -8.48 19.87
N TYR A 573 -2.07 -8.10 18.95
CA TYR A 573 -3.22 -7.26 19.21
C TYR A 573 -4.43 -7.77 18.43
N GLU A 574 -5.62 -7.75 19.03
CA GLU A 574 -6.87 -8.11 18.37
C GLU A 574 -7.72 -6.84 18.13
N PRO A 575 -7.87 -6.39 16.87
CA PRO A 575 -8.66 -5.20 16.58
C PRO A 575 -10.15 -5.38 16.86
N SER A 576 -10.81 -4.35 17.39
CA SER A 576 -12.26 -4.29 17.48
C SER A 576 -12.92 -4.22 16.10
N ASN A 577 -14.24 -4.45 16.01
CA ASN A 577 -14.95 -4.40 14.72
C ASN A 577 -14.89 -3.03 14.03
N GLY A 578 -14.79 -1.92 14.79
CA GLY A 578 -14.58 -0.59 14.23
C GLY A 578 -13.17 -0.46 13.64
N GLU A 579 -12.15 -0.89 14.38
CA GLU A 579 -10.74 -0.84 13.97
C GLU A 579 -10.45 -1.76 12.78
N LYS A 580 -11.07 -2.94 12.71
CA LYS A 580 -11.02 -3.81 11.51
C LYS A 580 -11.52 -3.07 10.27
N GLY A 581 -12.62 -2.32 10.40
CA GLY A 581 -13.17 -1.51 9.32
C GLY A 581 -12.19 -0.41 8.87
N ILE A 582 -11.56 0.29 9.81
CA ILE A 582 -10.54 1.31 9.51
C ILE A 582 -9.37 0.72 8.75
N LEU A 583 -8.78 -0.37 9.25
CA LEU A 583 -7.61 -1.00 8.63
C LEU A 583 -7.91 -1.53 7.22
N LEU A 584 -9.07 -2.16 7.02
CA LEU A 584 -9.51 -2.65 5.71
C LEU A 584 -9.75 -1.49 4.73
N LEU A 585 -10.42 -0.43 5.19
CA LEU A 585 -10.70 0.73 4.36
C LEU A 585 -9.40 1.44 3.95
N GLU A 586 -8.46 1.66 4.88
CA GLU A 586 -7.15 2.22 4.57
C GLU A 586 -6.41 1.37 3.55
N GLN A 587 -6.34 0.05 3.77
CA GLN A 587 -5.71 -0.85 2.82
C GLN A 587 -6.31 -0.71 1.41
N VAL A 588 -7.65 -0.69 1.30
CA VAL A 588 -8.35 -0.47 0.03
C VAL A 588 -8.02 0.89 -0.60
N LEU A 589 -7.93 1.95 0.19
CA LEU A 589 -7.65 3.31 -0.29
C LEU A 589 -6.18 3.53 -0.69
N TYR A 590 -5.24 2.76 -0.13
CA TYR A 590 -3.81 2.83 -0.46
C TYR A 590 -3.40 1.95 -1.65
N GLU A 591 -4.19 0.94 -2.00
CA GLU A 591 -3.94 0.10 -3.17
C GLU A 591 -4.24 0.86 -4.48
N ASP A 592 -3.37 0.74 -5.48
CA ASP A 592 -3.55 1.41 -6.78
C ASP A 592 -4.65 0.71 -7.60
N ALA A 593 -5.72 1.45 -7.87
CA ALA A 593 -6.85 1.04 -8.69
C ALA A 593 -7.36 2.21 -9.54
N ASP A 594 -8.08 1.91 -10.60
CA ASP A 594 -8.73 2.93 -11.44
C ASP A 594 -10.04 3.40 -10.81
N ILE A 595 -10.72 2.49 -10.11
CA ILE A 595 -12.08 2.67 -9.60
C ILE A 595 -12.22 2.05 -8.20
N TYR A 596 -12.77 2.82 -7.27
CA TYR A 596 -13.00 2.44 -5.88
C TYR A 596 -14.50 2.44 -5.57
N PHE A 597 -14.98 1.37 -4.97
CA PHE A 597 -16.38 1.19 -4.58
C PHE A 597 -16.46 1.00 -3.06
N LEU A 598 -17.01 1.98 -2.35
CA LEU A 598 -17.01 2.04 -0.88
C LEU A 598 -18.44 2.06 -0.36
N ASP A 599 -18.87 1.02 0.35
CA ASP A 599 -20.18 0.92 0.98
C ASP A 599 -20.07 1.16 2.49
N GLU A 600 -20.75 2.20 2.96
CA GLU A 600 -20.73 2.71 4.34
C GLU A 600 -19.32 2.80 4.95
N PRO A 601 -18.36 3.51 4.32
CA PRO A 601 -17.02 3.68 4.86
C PRO A 601 -16.99 4.32 6.26
N GLU A 602 -18.06 5.01 6.67
CA GLU A 602 -18.23 5.58 8.01
C GLU A 602 -18.53 4.57 9.13
N LEU A 603 -18.95 3.33 8.80
CA LEU A 603 -19.61 2.45 9.76
C LEU A 603 -18.68 1.97 10.88
N GLY A 604 -18.92 2.48 12.09
CA GLY A 604 -18.12 2.16 13.28
C GLY A 604 -16.93 3.10 13.50
N MET A 605 -16.88 4.23 12.79
CA MET A 605 -15.89 5.29 12.94
C MET A 605 -16.50 6.55 13.58
N GLY A 606 -15.68 7.35 14.28
CA GLY A 606 -16.11 8.65 14.82
C GLY A 606 -16.21 9.72 13.74
N ASN A 607 -17.16 10.67 13.89
CA ASN A 607 -17.33 11.77 12.93
C ASN A 607 -16.09 12.64 12.74
N SER A 608 -15.28 12.83 13.78
CA SER A 608 -13.99 13.54 13.69
C SER A 608 -13.01 12.81 12.78
N TYR A 609 -12.85 11.49 12.96
CA TYR A 609 -11.98 10.64 12.15
C TYR A 609 -12.41 10.61 10.68
N ILE A 610 -13.73 10.51 10.44
CA ILE A 610 -14.26 10.53 9.07
C ILE A 610 -13.90 11.84 8.34
N ASP A 611 -14.03 12.99 9.02
CA ASP A 611 -13.77 14.30 8.40
C ASP A 611 -12.28 14.63 8.23
N SER A 612 -11.44 14.16 9.16
CA SER A 612 -10.00 14.46 9.23
C SER A 612 -9.09 13.45 8.52
N ASP A 613 -9.48 12.18 8.42
CA ASP A 613 -8.65 11.11 7.85
C ASP A 613 -9.29 10.50 6.60
N ILE A 614 -10.51 9.99 6.69
CA ILE A 614 -11.16 9.25 5.58
C ILE A 614 -11.56 10.16 4.42
N ARG A 615 -12.24 11.29 4.68
CA ARG A 615 -12.69 12.23 3.65
C ARG A 615 -11.51 12.79 2.83
N PRO A 616 -10.37 13.19 3.45
CA PRO A 616 -9.19 13.58 2.68
C PRO A 616 -8.63 12.48 1.79
N LEU A 617 -8.58 11.22 2.25
CA LEU A 617 -8.14 10.10 1.41
C LEU A 617 -9.03 9.92 0.18
N ILE A 618 -10.35 9.90 0.36
CA ILE A 618 -11.34 9.84 -0.73
C ILE A 618 -11.16 11.02 -1.71
N SER A 619 -10.98 12.23 -1.17
CA SER A 619 -10.79 13.45 -1.96
C SER A 619 -9.46 13.43 -2.74
N ASN A 620 -8.41 12.83 -2.18
CA ASN A 620 -7.12 12.70 -2.83
C ASN A 620 -7.17 11.73 -4.02
N LEU A 621 -7.88 10.60 -3.89
CA LEU A 621 -8.15 9.70 -5.02
C LEU A 621 -8.89 10.43 -6.15
N ALA A 622 -9.89 11.24 -5.79
CA ALA A 622 -10.63 12.05 -6.76
C ALA A 622 -9.75 13.08 -7.47
N LYS A 623 -8.85 13.76 -6.74
CA LYS A 623 -7.85 14.69 -7.31
C LYS A 623 -6.89 14.01 -8.29
N GLN A 624 -6.62 12.72 -8.10
CA GLN A 624 -5.85 11.88 -9.03
C GLN A 624 -6.67 11.39 -10.24
N ARG A 625 -7.91 11.89 -10.41
CA ARG A 625 -8.84 11.51 -11.49
C ARG A 625 -9.26 10.04 -11.47
N LYS A 626 -9.25 9.43 -10.27
CA LYS A 626 -9.81 8.08 -10.06
C LYS A 626 -11.33 8.20 -9.90
N TYR A 627 -12.05 7.13 -10.24
CA TYR A 627 -13.50 7.08 -10.01
C TYR A 627 -13.73 6.55 -8.59
N VAL A 628 -14.37 7.33 -7.73
CA VAL A 628 -14.69 6.89 -6.36
C VAL A 628 -16.19 6.88 -6.19
N VAL A 629 -16.79 5.71 -6.09
CA VAL A 629 -18.24 5.53 -5.89
C VAL A 629 -18.47 5.17 -4.43
N VAL A 630 -19.21 6.02 -3.71
CA VAL A 630 -19.45 5.84 -2.28
C VAL A 630 -20.94 5.77 -2.01
N ALA A 631 -21.40 4.65 -1.44
CA ALA A 631 -22.72 4.55 -0.84
C ALA A 631 -22.61 4.92 0.64
N THR A 632 -23.26 6.01 1.06
CA THR A 632 -23.08 6.55 2.41
C THR A 632 -24.34 7.24 2.92
N HIS A 633 -24.46 7.29 4.24
CA HIS A 633 -25.43 8.10 4.96
C HIS A 633 -24.76 9.31 5.64
N ASN A 634 -23.43 9.42 5.63
CA ASN A 634 -22.68 10.45 6.33
C ASN A 634 -22.58 11.75 5.53
N ALA A 635 -23.08 12.87 6.08
CA ALA A 635 -23.04 14.17 5.41
C ALA A 635 -21.61 14.70 5.15
N ASN A 636 -20.63 14.39 6.00
CA ASN A 636 -19.24 14.82 5.77
C ASN A 636 -18.63 14.15 4.53
N ILE A 637 -19.08 12.95 4.17
CA ILE A 637 -18.66 12.27 2.94
C ILE A 637 -19.52 12.74 1.77
N ALA A 638 -20.85 12.63 1.88
CA ALA A 638 -21.76 12.90 0.76
C ALA A 638 -21.77 14.37 0.30
N VAL A 639 -21.66 15.33 1.22
CA VAL A 639 -21.76 16.77 0.92
C VAL A 639 -20.38 17.39 0.73
N ARG A 640 -19.47 17.21 1.69
CA ARG A 640 -18.18 17.93 1.69
C ARG A 640 -17.16 17.42 0.66
N THR A 641 -17.43 16.29 0.01
CA THR A 641 -16.63 15.85 -1.15
C THR A 641 -17.04 16.55 -2.44
N LEU A 642 -18.18 17.26 -2.48
CA LEU A 642 -18.74 17.94 -3.65
C LEU A 642 -18.78 17.00 -4.87
N PRO A 643 -19.62 15.95 -4.83
CA PRO A 643 -19.58 14.89 -5.81
C PRO A 643 -20.02 15.36 -7.19
N TYR A 644 -19.40 14.80 -8.23
CA TYR A 644 -19.75 15.11 -9.62
C TYR A 644 -21.04 14.42 -10.08
N MET A 645 -21.38 13.29 -9.44
CA MET A 645 -22.65 12.61 -9.62
C MET A 645 -23.20 12.20 -8.27
N SER A 646 -24.49 12.41 -8.09
CA SER A 646 -25.28 12.01 -6.95
C SER A 646 -26.44 11.16 -7.45
N ILE A 647 -26.52 9.93 -6.94
CA ILE A 647 -27.56 8.96 -7.22
C ILE A 647 -28.43 8.89 -5.97
N TYR A 648 -29.55 9.60 -6.01
CA TYR A 648 -30.51 9.62 -4.92
C TYR A 648 -31.58 8.55 -5.13
N ARG A 649 -31.75 7.66 -4.13
CA ARG A 649 -32.86 6.69 -4.12
C ARG A 649 -33.81 6.91 -2.96
N THR A 650 -35.09 6.98 -3.31
CA THR A 650 -36.18 7.11 -2.36
C THR A 650 -37.26 6.09 -2.65
N HIS A 651 -38.13 5.84 -1.67
CA HIS A 651 -39.33 5.06 -1.87
C HIS A 651 -40.53 5.83 -1.33
N LYS A 652 -41.59 5.91 -2.13
CA LYS A 652 -42.85 6.56 -1.75
C LYS A 652 -43.99 5.64 -2.12
N ASN A 653 -44.84 5.31 -1.15
CA ASN A 653 -46.03 4.46 -1.35
C ASN A 653 -45.73 3.12 -2.04
N GLY A 654 -44.59 2.49 -1.71
CA GLY A 654 -44.18 1.20 -2.28
C GLY A 654 -43.55 1.26 -3.69
N LYS A 655 -43.43 2.45 -4.30
CA LYS A 655 -42.67 2.66 -5.54
C LYS A 655 -41.29 3.22 -5.23
N TYR A 656 -40.26 2.65 -5.86
CA TYR A 656 -38.90 3.13 -5.76
C TYR A 656 -38.59 4.09 -6.91
N GLU A 657 -38.06 5.26 -6.58
CA GLU A 657 -37.69 6.29 -7.54
C GLU A 657 -36.17 6.49 -7.50
N THR A 658 -35.60 7.01 -8.59
CA THR A 658 -34.16 7.25 -8.69
C THR A 658 -33.92 8.55 -9.41
N TYR A 659 -33.15 9.41 -8.77
CA TYR A 659 -32.81 10.73 -9.29
C TYR A 659 -31.29 10.82 -9.46
N LEU A 660 -30.87 11.48 -10.53
CA LEU A 660 -29.47 11.72 -10.87
C LEU A 660 -29.22 13.22 -10.89
N GLY A 661 -28.09 13.65 -10.36
CA GLY A 661 -27.80 15.07 -10.29
C GLY A 661 -26.52 15.38 -9.54
N ASN A 662 -26.36 16.62 -9.09
CA ASN A 662 -25.13 17.10 -8.47
C ASN A 662 -25.38 18.38 -7.65
N PRO A 663 -24.46 18.77 -6.74
CA PRO A 663 -24.59 19.99 -5.95
C PRO A 663 -24.27 21.29 -6.71
N PHE A 664 -23.73 21.23 -7.94
CA PHE A 664 -23.27 22.41 -8.66
C PHE A 664 -24.41 23.19 -9.34
N ASP A 665 -25.43 22.48 -9.84
CA ASP A 665 -26.68 23.06 -10.36
C ASP A 665 -27.85 22.96 -9.36
N ASP A 666 -27.64 22.29 -8.22
CA ASP A 666 -28.63 22.00 -7.19
C ASP A 666 -29.83 21.17 -7.68
N GLN A 667 -29.66 20.36 -8.74
CA GLN A 667 -30.74 19.55 -9.31
C GLN A 667 -30.52 18.05 -9.12
N LEU A 668 -31.63 17.34 -8.91
CA LEU A 668 -31.78 15.89 -8.96
C LEU A 668 -32.93 15.57 -9.93
N VAL A 669 -32.63 15.00 -11.09
CA VAL A 669 -33.60 14.70 -12.16
C VAL A 669 -33.96 13.23 -12.14
N SER A 670 -35.25 12.90 -12.20
CA SER A 670 -35.72 11.50 -12.22
C SER A 670 -35.27 10.80 -13.51
N ILE A 671 -34.83 9.55 -13.38
CA ILE A 671 -34.51 8.71 -14.55
C ILE A 671 -35.75 8.28 -15.33
N ALA A 672 -36.92 8.34 -14.71
CA ALA A 672 -38.19 7.91 -15.29
C ALA A 672 -38.93 9.07 -15.96
N ASP A 673 -38.69 10.30 -15.50
CA ASP A 673 -39.34 11.51 -15.96
C ASP A 673 -38.38 12.71 -15.86
N SER A 674 -37.99 13.27 -17.00
CA SER A 674 -37.06 14.40 -17.05
C SER A 674 -37.65 15.71 -16.53
N GLU A 675 -38.98 15.80 -16.37
CA GLU A 675 -39.64 16.98 -15.80
C GLU A 675 -39.74 16.91 -14.27
N ASP A 676 -39.54 15.73 -13.66
CA ASP A 676 -39.50 15.55 -12.21
C ASP A 676 -38.10 15.89 -11.67
N ILE A 677 -37.96 17.13 -11.20
CA ILE A 677 -36.72 17.72 -10.68
C ILE A 677 -36.90 18.06 -9.20
N LYS A 678 -35.93 17.64 -8.38
CA LYS A 678 -35.83 17.94 -6.95
C LYS A 678 -34.59 18.77 -6.65
N SER A 679 -34.62 19.55 -5.57
CA SER A 679 -33.41 20.24 -5.07
C SER A 679 -32.45 19.20 -4.48
N TRP A 680 -31.20 19.23 -4.91
CA TRP A 680 -30.15 18.39 -4.34
C TRP A 680 -29.92 18.74 -2.87
N THR A 681 -29.91 20.03 -2.54
CA THR A 681 -29.68 20.55 -1.20
C THR A 681 -30.76 20.09 -0.23
N GLU A 682 -32.04 20.22 -0.60
CA GLU A 682 -33.14 19.79 0.28
C GLU A 682 -33.11 18.27 0.55
N GLU A 683 -32.97 17.45 -0.51
CA GLU A 683 -32.99 15.99 -0.38
C GLU A 683 -31.75 15.45 0.35
N SER A 684 -30.58 16.06 0.15
CA SER A 684 -29.36 15.70 0.88
C SER A 684 -29.45 16.07 2.36
N MET A 685 -29.99 17.24 2.71
CA MET A 685 -30.23 17.63 4.11
C MET A 685 -31.23 16.71 4.82
N HIS A 686 -32.27 16.26 4.11
CA HIS A 686 -33.30 15.39 4.67
C HIS A 686 -32.84 13.92 4.81
N SER A 687 -32.03 13.43 3.87
CA SER A 687 -31.69 11.99 3.79
C SER A 687 -30.37 11.60 4.45
N LEU A 688 -29.44 12.53 4.65
CA LEU A 688 -28.13 12.27 5.24
C LEU A 688 -28.14 12.53 6.76
N GLU A 689 -27.35 11.75 7.50
CA GLU A 689 -27.21 11.89 8.94
C GLU A 689 -26.51 13.21 9.30
N GLY A 690 -27.14 13.99 10.19
CA GLY A 690 -26.61 15.28 10.65
C GLY A 690 -27.22 16.53 10.00
N GLY A 691 -28.44 16.42 9.46
CA GLY A 691 -29.19 17.55 8.86
C GLY A 691 -29.33 18.79 9.76
N TYR A 692 -29.80 19.88 9.17
CA TYR A 692 -29.91 21.21 9.80
C TYR A 692 -30.60 21.15 11.19
N GLU A 693 -31.72 20.45 11.31
CA GLU A 693 -32.44 20.29 12.59
C GLU A 693 -31.62 19.54 13.64
N ALA A 694 -30.98 18.42 13.29
CA ALA A 694 -30.15 17.66 14.23
C ALA A 694 -28.88 18.41 14.66
N PHE A 695 -28.39 19.34 13.85
CA PHE A 695 -27.25 20.22 14.17
C PHE A 695 -27.66 21.35 15.11
N TYR A 696 -28.84 21.96 14.91
CA TYR A 696 -29.38 23.03 15.76
C TYR A 696 -30.00 22.53 17.06
N GLU A 697 -30.69 21.39 17.08
CA GLU A 697 -31.18 20.76 18.32
C GLU A 697 -30.02 20.43 19.28
N ARG A 698 -28.87 19.99 18.74
CA ARG A 698 -27.66 19.80 19.55
C ARG A 698 -27.11 21.12 20.07
N ARG A 699 -27.21 22.21 19.29
CA ARG A 699 -26.77 23.54 19.70
C ARG A 699 -27.56 24.05 20.90
N ASP A 700 -28.88 23.88 20.90
CA ASP A 700 -29.74 24.27 22.04
C ASP A 700 -29.41 23.46 23.31
N ILE A 701 -29.03 22.19 23.18
CA ILE A 701 -28.59 21.34 24.31
C ILE A 701 -27.19 21.74 24.82
N TYR A 702 -26.27 22.14 23.94
CA TYR A 702 -24.94 22.62 24.32
C TYR A 702 -24.96 24.03 24.93
N GLU A 703 -25.85 24.90 24.46
CA GLU A 703 -26.07 26.23 25.05
C GLU A 703 -26.78 26.13 26.41
N ALA A 704 -27.69 25.17 26.60
CA ALA A 704 -28.33 24.91 27.90
C ALA A 704 -27.38 24.38 28.99
N ARG A 705 -26.18 23.90 28.64
CA ARG A 705 -25.13 23.52 29.61
C ARG A 705 -24.19 24.66 30.00
N ASN A 706 -24.31 25.82 29.35
CA ASN A 706 -23.54 27.03 29.64
C ASN A 706 -24.37 28.16 30.26
N ASN A 707 -25.56 27.85 30.80
CA ASN A 707 -26.32 28.75 31.68
C ASN A 707 -26.31 28.23 33.12
#